data_AF-A0A8D8G132-F1
#
_entry.id   AF-A0A8D8G132-F1
#
_cell.length_a   1.000
_cell.length_b   1.000
_cell.length_c   1.000
_cell.angle_alpha   90.00
_cell.angle_beta   90.00
_cell.angle_gamma   90.00
#
_symmetry.space_group_name_H-M   'P 1'
#
loop_
_entity.id
_entity.type
_entity.pdbx_description
1 polymer ?
#
loop_
_entity_poly.entity_id
_entity_poly.type
_entity_poly.pdbx_seq_one_letter_code
_entity_poly.pdbx_strand_id
1 'polypeptide(L)'
;MDKLERVRNAQLALVKRELLAAEVLGERKASFVEATDRLEQLKALAGKFRQTQDNIEQEQENLESIASVHDHREEFNQAYYPARNLLEKYIADNNPEETGSSACGRTVVDGNYSELREAMRLLMITQRAMMENQRLAHIAGDQVPEVRLPAINVPMFNGERKNWISFKNIYVTTIHNRTDLEASLKMKYLVSYVDGYAKLLVNSYPISDAHYEEAWAALTNYYDKKKFTVFSLVREFVDQPGVITASTGGLRKLVTTSDEVLRQLNVLGDEFNARDPWLIHLLLDKLDEETRLLWAQQIVHVENPSVDDFLKFLNSRCDALETYAAFSMKATPQVTKTETEMQAVNNKTVQSLHLAIAAEKCAKCSKEHPVYRCDEFKKMDIKCKRKLVMQARLCYNCLGPSHMAKGCSSKSVCRTVGCGQRHHSLLCPQRKLQKQFITPIPNPSSQPPRSTDVQILVEVPRKALVLPTAVIRIRKNDGSLLPVRTLIDSGSEASLISETCYNKLGLPRSNDKIEVTGMGDRAAGTANGLVKLVISNRFSDAAVLQTSAYVVGNLTTALPTQQCEMHPKLLNKQLKGSLADPAYHRPGAIDLILGADAFLALLQPGQVKDNDGVPVAQNTIFGWVTSGNQAIITRRIQTHLSIVNLHTALRPEAPSQKGKLLSTSIGAGRTSPVQQCGRCTGST
;
A
#
# COMPACT_ATOMS: atom_id res chain seq x y z
N MET A 1 1.65 33.92 -27.86
CA MET A 1 1.71 32.78 -28.82
C MET A 1 2.57 32.98 -30.07
N ASP A 2 2.08 33.47 -31.23
CA ASP A 2 2.85 33.48 -32.52
C ASP A 2 4.29 34.03 -32.45
N LYS A 3 4.49 35.10 -31.66
CA LYS A 3 5.81 35.69 -31.45
C LYS A 3 6.76 34.75 -30.70
N LEU A 4 6.26 34.03 -29.69
CA LEU A 4 7.03 33.06 -28.91
C LEU A 4 7.39 31.83 -29.76
N GLU A 5 6.47 31.35 -30.59
CA GLU A 5 6.71 30.23 -31.49
C GLU A 5 7.78 30.54 -32.55
N ARG A 6 7.78 31.76 -33.11
CA ARG A 6 8.85 32.23 -34.00
C ARG A 6 10.20 32.26 -33.31
N VAL A 7 10.25 32.73 -32.06
CA VAL A 7 11.48 32.76 -31.26
C VAL A 7 11.98 31.35 -30.95
N ARG A 8 11.09 30.43 -30.55
CA ARG A 8 11.39 29.01 -30.32
C ARG A 8 11.96 28.35 -31.58
N ASN A 9 11.31 28.53 -32.73
CA ASN A 9 11.74 27.94 -34.00
C ASN A 9 13.10 28.51 -34.45
N ALA A 10 13.36 29.80 -34.21
CA ALA A 10 14.68 30.39 -34.45
C ALA A 10 15.77 29.78 -33.54
N GLN A 11 15.46 29.56 -32.26
CA GLN A 11 16.38 28.90 -31.31
C GLN A 11 16.65 27.44 -31.69
N LEU A 12 15.65 26.70 -32.16
CA LEU A 12 15.79 25.35 -32.73
C LEU A 12 16.71 25.33 -33.95
N ALA A 13 16.56 26.30 -34.86
CA ALA A 13 17.45 26.43 -36.02
C ALA A 13 18.90 26.74 -35.60
N LEU A 14 19.07 27.60 -34.58
CA LEU A 14 20.39 27.96 -34.05
C LEU A 14 21.10 26.76 -33.42
N VAL A 15 20.43 25.94 -32.60
CA VAL A 15 21.07 24.77 -31.98
C VAL A 15 21.47 23.71 -33.01
N LYS A 16 20.66 23.53 -34.07
CA LYS A 16 21.01 22.65 -35.20
C LYS A 16 22.22 23.18 -35.98
N ARG A 17 22.35 24.50 -36.13
CA ARG A 17 23.52 25.13 -36.74
C ARG A 17 24.78 24.94 -35.90
N GLU A 18 24.65 25.07 -34.58
CA GLU A 18 25.77 24.83 -33.66
C GLU A 18 26.25 23.38 -33.69
N LEU A 19 25.33 22.41 -33.81
CA LEU A 19 25.70 21.00 -34.00
C LEU A 19 26.55 20.81 -35.27
N LEU A 20 26.06 21.26 -36.43
CA LEU A 20 26.80 21.14 -37.69
C LEU A 20 28.17 21.83 -37.62
N ALA A 21 28.23 22.97 -36.95
CA ALA A 21 29.47 23.71 -36.78
C ALA A 21 30.38 23.10 -35.70
N ALA A 22 29.86 22.25 -34.80
CA ALA A 22 30.65 21.48 -33.84
C ALA A 22 31.26 20.21 -34.48
N GLU A 23 30.56 19.59 -35.43
CA GLU A 23 31.03 18.41 -36.17
C GLU A 23 32.29 18.68 -37.00
N VAL A 24 32.44 19.92 -37.51
CA VAL A 24 33.58 20.33 -38.35
C VAL A 24 34.70 21.07 -37.59
N LEU A 25 34.66 21.11 -36.26
CA LEU A 25 35.67 21.82 -35.43
C LEU A 25 37.08 21.27 -35.66
N GLY A 26 37.22 19.94 -35.70
CA GLY A 26 38.50 19.26 -35.94
C GLY A 26 39.07 19.52 -37.33
N GLU A 27 38.21 19.58 -38.35
CA GLU A 27 38.61 19.83 -39.73
C GLU A 27 39.06 21.29 -39.95
N ARG A 28 38.46 22.23 -39.22
CA ARG A 28 38.74 23.67 -39.33
C ARG A 28 39.87 24.17 -38.44
N LYS A 29 40.42 23.32 -37.57
CA LYS A 29 41.43 23.70 -36.57
C LYS A 29 40.99 24.94 -35.76
N ALA A 30 39.74 24.91 -35.26
CA ALA A 30 39.20 25.99 -34.44
C ALA A 30 40.06 26.23 -33.20
N SER A 31 40.17 27.48 -32.75
CA SER A 31 40.99 27.80 -31.57
C SER A 31 40.33 27.27 -30.27
N PHE A 32 41.13 27.01 -29.23
CA PHE A 32 40.62 26.62 -27.91
C PHE A 32 39.63 27.67 -27.34
N VAL A 33 39.94 28.95 -27.53
CA VAL A 33 39.10 30.07 -27.09
C VAL A 33 37.77 30.09 -27.84
N GLU A 34 37.80 29.85 -29.16
CA GLU A 34 36.59 29.74 -29.99
C GLU A 34 35.69 28.58 -29.56
N ALA A 35 36.25 27.39 -29.32
CA ALA A 35 35.48 26.24 -28.85
C ALA A 35 34.84 26.49 -27.48
N THR A 36 35.56 27.17 -26.58
CA THR A 36 35.07 27.53 -25.24
C THR A 36 33.94 28.55 -25.29
N ASP A 37 34.10 29.62 -26.08
CA ASP A 37 33.08 30.65 -26.28
C ASP A 37 31.81 30.05 -26.92
N ARG A 38 31.96 29.17 -27.91
CA ARG A 38 30.82 28.47 -28.52
C ARG A 38 30.10 27.54 -27.54
N LEU A 39 30.82 26.88 -26.62
CA LEU A 39 30.20 26.09 -25.55
C LEU A 39 29.38 26.97 -24.59
N GLU A 40 29.87 28.15 -24.25
CA GLU A 40 29.16 29.12 -23.41
C GLU A 40 27.91 29.67 -24.11
N GLN A 41 28.03 30.04 -25.39
CA GLN A 41 26.91 30.48 -26.22
C GLN A 41 25.85 29.39 -26.38
N LEU A 42 26.26 28.13 -26.55
CA LEU A 42 25.35 26.98 -26.62
C LEU A 42 24.59 26.77 -25.29
N LYS A 43 25.26 26.93 -24.14
CA LYS A 43 24.61 26.88 -22.81
C LYS A 43 23.62 28.04 -22.62
N ALA A 44 23.99 29.26 -23.03
CA ALA A 44 23.10 30.42 -22.98
C ALA A 44 21.87 30.25 -23.89
N LEU A 45 22.04 29.65 -25.08
CA LEU A 45 20.95 29.33 -26.00
C LEU A 45 19.96 28.35 -25.37
N ALA A 46 20.44 27.30 -24.69
CA ALA A 46 19.59 26.34 -23.99
C ALA A 46 18.77 26.98 -22.86
N GLY A 47 19.34 27.95 -22.14
CA GLY A 47 18.61 28.74 -21.15
C GLY A 47 17.49 29.56 -21.76
N LYS A 48 17.77 30.28 -22.85
CA LYS A 48 16.77 31.09 -23.59
C LYS A 48 15.65 30.23 -24.19
N PHE A 49 15.99 29.06 -24.72
CA PHE A 49 15.01 28.11 -25.26
C PHE A 49 14.07 27.59 -24.17
N ARG A 50 14.61 27.19 -23.01
CA ARG A 50 13.80 26.73 -21.88
C ARG A 50 12.79 27.80 -21.45
N GLN A 51 13.24 29.03 -21.24
CA GLN A 51 12.36 30.13 -20.86
C GLN A 51 11.28 30.42 -21.91
N THR A 52 11.63 30.35 -23.20
CA THR A 52 10.66 30.57 -24.29
C THR A 52 9.62 29.44 -24.32
N GLN A 53 10.05 28.20 -24.09
CA GLN A 53 9.16 27.04 -24.09
C GLN A 53 8.24 27.01 -22.86
N ASP A 54 8.75 27.34 -21.68
CA ASP A 54 7.96 27.44 -20.44
C ASP A 54 6.84 28.49 -20.60
N ASN A 55 7.11 29.62 -21.24
CA ASN A 55 6.11 30.66 -21.52
C ASN A 55 5.03 30.18 -22.51
N ILE A 56 5.39 29.36 -23.50
CA ILE A 56 4.42 28.75 -24.45
C ILE A 56 3.52 27.76 -23.72
N GLU A 57 4.09 26.95 -22.82
CA GLU A 57 3.36 25.96 -22.03
C GLU A 57 2.35 26.60 -21.06
N GLN A 58 2.68 27.76 -20.49
CA GLN A 58 1.79 28.50 -19.57
C GLN A 58 0.61 29.18 -20.28
N GLU A 59 0.72 29.50 -21.57
CA GLU A 59 -0.32 30.19 -22.34
C GLU A 59 -1.30 29.22 -23.05
N GLN A 60 -1.15 27.89 -22.92
CA GLN A 60 -2.01 26.90 -23.61
C GLN A 60 -3.00 26.18 -22.70
N GLU A 61 -4.29 26.24 -23.05
CA GLU A 61 -5.42 25.70 -22.27
C GLU A 61 -5.88 24.28 -22.69
N ASN A 62 -5.34 23.71 -23.79
CA ASN A 62 -5.79 22.40 -24.33
C ASN A 62 -4.69 21.32 -24.28
N LEU A 63 -5.10 20.07 -23.99
CA LEU A 63 -4.21 18.90 -23.84
C LEU A 63 -3.49 18.50 -25.15
N GLU A 64 -4.14 18.64 -26.31
CA GLU A 64 -3.55 18.28 -27.61
C GLU A 64 -2.41 19.23 -28.02
N SER A 65 -2.50 20.49 -27.61
CA SER A 65 -1.47 21.47 -27.92
C SER A 65 -0.23 21.29 -27.02
N ILE A 66 -0.41 20.84 -25.77
CA ILE A 66 0.68 20.44 -24.86
C ILE A 66 1.51 19.26 -25.42
N ALA A 67 0.87 18.29 -26.10
CA ALA A 67 1.57 17.16 -26.70
C ALA A 67 2.52 17.59 -27.83
N SER A 68 2.06 18.48 -28.73
CA SER A 68 2.91 19.09 -29.77
C SER A 68 4.06 19.92 -29.19
N VAL A 69 3.87 20.51 -28.01
CA VAL A 69 4.88 21.34 -27.33
C VAL A 69 5.98 20.47 -26.68
N HIS A 70 5.67 19.26 -26.23
CA HIS A 70 6.69 18.30 -25.76
C HIS A 70 7.62 17.80 -26.87
N ASP A 71 7.13 17.67 -28.10
CA ASP A 71 7.95 17.23 -29.25
C ASP A 71 9.10 18.22 -29.54
N HIS A 72 8.88 19.52 -29.35
CA HIS A 72 9.90 20.54 -29.59
C HIS A 72 11.03 20.54 -28.56
N ARG A 73 10.76 20.12 -27.31
CA ARG A 73 11.82 19.94 -26.31
C ARG A 73 12.75 18.79 -26.69
N GLU A 74 12.19 17.69 -27.20
CA GLU A 74 12.97 16.56 -27.66
C GLU A 74 13.79 16.92 -28.90
N GLU A 75 13.19 17.63 -29.86
CA GLU A 75 13.88 18.11 -31.06
C GLU A 75 15.08 19.02 -30.72
N PHE A 76 14.94 19.92 -29.75
CA PHE A 76 16.04 20.76 -29.27
C PHE A 76 17.15 19.92 -28.63
N ASN A 77 16.77 18.97 -27.76
CA ASN A 77 17.72 18.11 -27.05
C ASN A 77 18.54 17.21 -27.98
N GLN A 78 17.93 16.72 -29.05
CA GLN A 78 18.60 15.90 -30.07
C GLN A 78 19.73 16.65 -30.79
N ALA A 79 19.66 17.98 -30.90
CA ALA A 79 20.74 18.80 -31.44
C ALA A 79 21.72 19.30 -30.36
N TYR A 80 21.19 19.68 -29.19
CA TYR A 80 21.97 20.28 -28.11
C TYR A 80 23.03 19.35 -27.51
N TYR A 81 22.65 18.14 -27.12
CA TYR A 81 23.57 17.24 -26.41
C TYR A 81 24.74 16.76 -27.28
N PRO A 82 24.53 16.37 -28.56
CA PRO A 82 25.65 16.04 -29.44
C PRO A 82 26.58 17.23 -29.66
N ALA A 83 26.06 18.44 -29.87
CA ALA A 83 26.87 19.64 -30.07
C ALA A 83 27.73 19.95 -28.85
N ARG A 84 27.14 19.87 -27.65
CA ARG A 84 27.83 20.09 -26.37
C ARG A 84 28.96 19.07 -26.17
N ASN A 85 28.67 17.80 -26.37
CA ASN A 85 29.66 16.73 -26.17
C ASN A 85 30.84 16.86 -27.16
N LEU A 86 30.59 17.26 -28.41
CA LEU A 86 31.63 17.53 -29.40
C LEU A 86 32.53 18.71 -28.98
N LEU A 87 31.93 19.80 -28.50
CA LEU A 87 32.66 20.98 -28.00
C LEU A 87 33.48 20.64 -26.74
N GLU A 88 32.89 19.96 -25.75
CA GLU A 88 33.56 19.55 -24.52
C GLU A 88 34.74 18.61 -24.81
N LYS A 89 34.56 17.65 -25.72
CA LYS A 89 35.64 16.77 -26.17
C LYS A 89 36.76 17.54 -26.87
N TYR A 90 36.43 18.44 -27.78
CA TYR A 90 37.43 19.25 -28.50
C TYR A 90 38.24 20.14 -27.56
N ILE A 91 37.59 20.74 -26.55
CA ILE A 91 38.24 21.55 -25.51
C ILE A 91 39.20 20.70 -24.68
N ALA A 92 38.78 19.49 -24.28
CA ALA A 92 39.64 18.56 -23.54
C ALA A 92 40.87 18.14 -24.37
N ASP A 93 40.69 17.84 -25.65
CA ASP A 93 41.75 17.39 -26.55
C ASP A 93 42.76 18.51 -26.93
N ASN A 94 42.39 19.80 -26.78
CA ASN A 94 43.20 20.96 -27.20
C ASN A 94 43.55 21.92 -26.05
N ASN A 95 43.48 21.46 -24.80
CA ASN A 95 43.80 22.28 -23.64
C ASN A 95 45.32 22.59 -23.58
N PRO A 96 45.74 23.88 -23.62
CA PRO A 96 47.15 24.25 -23.60
C PRO A 96 47.87 23.98 -22.26
N GLU A 97 47.16 23.60 -21.18
CA GLU A 97 47.77 23.37 -19.87
C GLU A 97 48.41 21.97 -19.66
N GLU A 98 48.26 21.02 -20.59
CA GLU A 98 48.78 19.64 -20.42
C GLU A 98 50.06 19.28 -21.22
N THR A 99 50.71 20.24 -21.87
CA THR A 99 52.05 19.98 -22.45
C THR A 99 53.15 20.14 -21.40
N GLY A 100 53.22 19.23 -20.44
CA GLY A 100 54.34 19.16 -19.51
C GLY A 100 54.12 18.29 -18.27
N SER A 101 54.59 17.03 -18.35
CA SER A 101 55.02 16.15 -17.24
C SER A 101 54.21 14.85 -17.03
N SER A 102 54.84 13.77 -17.51
CA SER A 102 54.94 12.39 -17.00
C SER A 102 53.94 11.85 -15.94
N ALA A 103 53.18 10.85 -16.38
CA ALA A 103 52.81 9.59 -15.70
C ALA A 103 52.56 9.60 -14.17
N CYS A 104 51.29 9.72 -13.78
CA CYS A 104 50.70 8.94 -12.70
C CYS A 104 49.18 8.83 -12.94
N GLY A 105 48.69 7.60 -13.13
CA GLY A 105 47.31 7.33 -13.52
C GLY A 105 46.29 7.82 -12.51
N ARG A 106 45.48 8.80 -12.91
CA ARG A 106 44.16 9.06 -12.35
C ARG A 106 43.12 8.68 -13.39
N THR A 107 42.41 7.58 -13.14
CA THR A 107 41.23 7.20 -13.90
C THR A 107 40.15 8.26 -13.68
N VAL A 108 39.89 9.05 -14.71
CA VAL A 108 38.78 10.00 -14.79
C VAL A 108 37.47 9.21 -14.74
N VAL A 109 36.69 9.46 -13.69
CA VAL A 109 35.33 8.96 -13.50
C VAL A 109 34.41 9.84 -14.33
N ASP A 110 34.12 9.45 -15.58
CA ASP A 110 33.07 10.11 -16.38
C ASP A 110 32.35 9.16 -17.36
N GLY A 111 32.04 7.95 -16.90
CA GLY A 111 31.22 6.97 -17.65
C GLY A 111 29.73 6.95 -17.28
N ASN A 112 29.32 7.52 -16.14
CA ASN A 112 28.03 7.15 -15.54
C ASN A 112 26.81 7.97 -15.98
N TYR A 113 26.93 9.18 -16.53
CA TYR A 113 25.72 9.96 -16.87
C TYR A 113 25.00 9.46 -18.13
N SER A 114 25.72 8.87 -19.07
CA SER A 114 25.18 8.24 -20.28
C SER A 114 24.47 6.93 -19.96
N GLU A 115 25.12 6.07 -19.19
CA GLU A 115 24.55 4.78 -18.75
C GLU A 115 23.39 4.99 -17.77
N LEU A 116 23.46 5.98 -16.88
CA LEU A 116 22.35 6.31 -15.98
C LEU A 116 21.17 6.90 -16.75
N ARG A 117 21.40 7.73 -17.78
CA ARG A 117 20.32 8.23 -18.67
C ARG A 117 19.72 7.13 -19.52
N GLU A 118 20.53 6.22 -20.05
CA GLU A 118 20.03 5.09 -20.83
C GLU A 118 19.33 4.07 -19.93
N ALA A 119 19.82 3.84 -18.71
CA ALA A 119 19.14 3.04 -17.70
C ALA A 119 17.83 3.71 -17.24
N MET A 120 17.79 5.03 -17.09
CA MET A 120 16.58 5.81 -16.76
C MET A 120 15.59 5.84 -17.94
N ARG A 121 16.09 5.89 -19.18
CA ARG A 121 15.28 5.80 -20.41
C ARG A 121 14.73 4.38 -20.58
N LEU A 122 15.56 3.36 -20.39
CA LEU A 122 15.16 1.95 -20.36
C LEU A 122 14.18 1.70 -19.21
N LEU A 123 14.37 2.32 -18.04
CA LEU A 123 13.42 2.30 -16.93
C LEU A 123 12.08 2.92 -17.35
N MET A 124 12.06 4.11 -17.93
CA MET A 124 10.82 4.78 -18.36
C MET A 124 10.13 4.05 -19.51
N ILE A 125 10.88 3.50 -20.47
CA ILE A 125 10.32 2.72 -21.60
C ILE A 125 9.84 1.36 -21.12
N THR A 126 10.59 0.68 -20.25
CA THR A 126 10.20 -0.64 -19.70
C THR A 126 9.05 -0.49 -18.72
N GLN A 127 9.04 0.53 -17.86
CA GLN A 127 7.89 0.87 -17.01
C GLN A 127 6.67 1.25 -17.84
N ARG A 128 6.83 2.09 -18.87
CA ARG A 128 5.74 2.40 -19.81
C ARG A 128 5.26 1.15 -20.51
N ALA A 129 6.12 0.28 -21.02
CA ALA A 129 5.73 -0.94 -21.72
C ALA A 129 5.13 -2.02 -20.80
N MET A 130 5.64 -2.16 -19.58
CA MET A 130 5.08 -3.07 -18.58
C MET A 130 3.72 -2.58 -18.07
N MET A 131 3.58 -1.27 -17.83
CA MET A 131 2.30 -0.66 -17.48
C MET A 131 1.32 -0.69 -18.65
N GLU A 132 1.76 -0.44 -19.89
CA GLU A 132 0.93 -0.48 -21.09
C GLU A 132 0.50 -1.91 -21.43
N ASN A 133 1.37 -2.91 -21.26
CA ASN A 133 1.01 -4.32 -21.44
C ASN A 133 0.07 -4.82 -20.32
N GLN A 134 0.24 -4.33 -19.08
CA GLN A 134 -0.74 -4.54 -18.00
C GLN A 134 -2.07 -3.82 -18.30
N ARG A 135 -2.04 -2.66 -18.95
CA ARG A 135 -3.21 -1.88 -19.38
C ARG A 135 -3.95 -2.56 -20.54
N LEU A 136 -3.23 -3.07 -21.54
CA LEU A 136 -3.76 -3.85 -22.68
C LEU A 136 -4.32 -5.21 -22.25
N ALA A 137 -3.83 -5.78 -21.13
CA ALA A 137 -4.39 -7.00 -20.53
C ALA A 137 -5.75 -6.73 -19.91
N HIS A 138 -5.91 -5.50 -19.41
CA HIS A 138 -7.15 -4.98 -18.87
C HIS A 138 -8.19 -4.63 -19.95
N ILE A 139 -7.76 -4.43 -21.21
CA ILE A 139 -8.60 -4.00 -22.33
C ILE A 139 -9.25 -5.19 -23.09
N ALA A 140 -8.66 -6.39 -23.05
CA ALA A 140 -9.19 -7.55 -23.79
C ALA A 140 -10.35 -8.30 -23.08
N GLY A 141 -10.74 -7.85 -21.88
CA GLY A 141 -12.00 -8.23 -21.24
C GLY A 141 -12.88 -6.98 -21.14
N ASP A 142 -13.72 -6.79 -22.15
CA ASP A 142 -14.46 -5.57 -22.44
C ASP A 142 -15.24 -4.98 -21.24
N GLN A 143 -14.70 -3.92 -20.62
CA GLN A 143 -15.28 -2.57 -20.50
C GLN A 143 -14.17 -1.70 -19.88
N VAL A 144 -13.90 -0.53 -20.49
CA VAL A 144 -12.88 0.44 -20.06
C VAL A 144 -12.95 0.65 -18.53
N PRO A 145 -11.95 0.22 -17.73
CA PRO A 145 -11.74 0.82 -16.44
C PRO A 145 -11.09 2.17 -16.75
N GLU A 146 -11.96 3.15 -16.95
CA GLU A 146 -11.82 4.45 -16.29
C GLU A 146 -11.05 4.22 -14.99
N VAL A 147 -10.00 5.00 -14.71
CA VAL A 147 -9.34 4.94 -13.42
C VAL A 147 -10.41 5.22 -12.37
N ARG A 148 -11.09 4.17 -11.91
CA ARG A 148 -11.98 4.21 -10.79
C ARG A 148 -11.02 4.19 -9.63
N LEU A 149 -10.52 5.39 -9.33
CA LEU A 149 -10.37 5.82 -7.95
C LEU A 149 -11.49 5.12 -7.19
N PRO A 150 -11.18 4.30 -6.15
CA PRO A 150 -12.17 3.47 -5.48
C PRO A 150 -13.42 4.32 -5.33
N ALA A 151 -14.52 3.88 -5.96
CA ALA A 151 -15.68 4.75 -6.21
C ALA A 151 -15.92 5.54 -4.94
N ILE A 152 -15.77 6.87 -5.00
CA ILE A 152 -15.80 7.70 -3.80
C ILE A 152 -17.15 7.42 -3.18
N ASN A 153 -17.14 6.59 -2.14
CA ASN A 153 -18.35 6.08 -1.59
C ASN A 153 -18.88 7.22 -0.76
N VAL A 154 -19.89 7.91 -1.28
CA VAL A 154 -20.52 8.99 -0.56
C VAL A 154 -21.04 8.38 0.74
N PRO A 155 -20.46 8.74 1.91
CA PRO A 155 -20.90 8.17 3.16
C PRO A 155 -22.34 8.61 3.38
N MET A 156 -23.19 7.69 3.83
CA MET A 156 -24.58 8.02 4.14
C MET A 156 -24.61 9.11 5.21
N PHE A 157 -25.34 10.19 4.92
CA PHE A 157 -25.52 11.29 5.84
C PHE A 157 -26.67 10.98 6.80
N ASN A 158 -26.31 10.65 8.04
CA ASN A 158 -27.26 10.30 9.10
C ASN A 158 -27.94 11.52 9.77
N GLY A 159 -27.70 12.74 9.27
CA GLY A 159 -28.24 13.97 9.85
C GLY A 159 -27.40 14.59 10.98
N GLU A 160 -26.23 14.05 11.31
CA GLU A 160 -25.31 14.68 12.27
C GLU A 160 -24.61 15.90 11.66
N ARG A 161 -24.84 17.08 12.24
CA ARG A 161 -24.27 18.36 11.74
C ARG A 161 -22.75 18.35 11.60
N LYS A 162 -22.01 17.68 12.49
CA LYS A 162 -20.54 17.56 12.41
C LYS A 162 -20.05 16.86 11.14
N ASN A 163 -20.85 15.95 10.57
CA ASN A 163 -20.49 15.20 9.36
C ASN A 163 -20.99 15.90 8.08
N TRP A 164 -21.73 17.01 8.20
CA TRP A 164 -22.35 17.70 7.07
C TRP A 164 -21.32 18.22 6.08
N ILE A 165 -20.24 18.86 6.55
CA ILE A 165 -19.21 19.45 5.68
C ILE A 165 -18.52 18.36 4.84
N SER A 166 -18.12 17.26 5.48
CA SER A 166 -17.50 16.12 4.80
C SER A 166 -18.45 15.48 3.78
N PHE A 167 -19.72 15.27 4.14
CA PHE A 167 -20.74 14.77 3.22
C PHE A 167 -20.96 15.72 2.04
N LYS A 168 -21.17 17.02 2.31
CA LYS A 168 -21.42 18.06 1.31
C LYS A 168 -20.28 18.11 0.31
N ASN A 169 -19.02 18.16 0.76
CA ASN A 169 -17.86 18.22 -0.12
C ASN A 169 -17.75 16.99 -1.02
N ILE A 170 -17.93 15.80 -0.46
CA ILE A 170 -17.90 14.55 -1.23
C ILE A 170 -19.06 14.51 -2.23
N TYR A 171 -20.29 14.80 -1.81
CA TYR A 171 -21.49 14.78 -2.66
C TYR A 171 -21.40 15.82 -3.79
N VAL A 172 -20.91 17.03 -3.48
CA VAL A 172 -20.76 18.10 -4.46
C VAL A 172 -19.79 17.70 -5.56
N THR A 173 -18.64 17.15 -5.17
CA THR A 173 -17.56 16.75 -6.08
C THR A 173 -17.92 15.53 -6.92
N THR A 174 -18.74 14.62 -6.38
CA THR A 174 -19.05 13.33 -7.03
C THR A 174 -20.36 13.31 -7.81
N ILE A 175 -21.36 14.11 -7.42
CA ILE A 175 -22.73 14.04 -7.97
C ILE A 175 -23.27 15.43 -8.35
N HIS A 176 -23.19 16.44 -7.49
CA HIS A 176 -23.81 17.76 -7.75
C HIS A 176 -23.21 18.45 -8.99
N ASN A 177 -21.87 18.50 -9.09
CA ASN A 177 -21.16 19.21 -10.15
C ASN A 177 -21.11 18.46 -11.49
N ARG A 178 -21.58 17.21 -11.54
CA ARG A 178 -21.61 16.41 -12.77
C ARG A 178 -22.65 16.96 -13.74
N THR A 179 -22.21 17.43 -14.91
CA THR A 179 -23.07 17.95 -15.97
C THR A 179 -23.67 16.84 -16.86
N ASP A 180 -23.14 15.62 -16.74
CA ASP A 180 -23.58 14.43 -17.47
C ASP A 180 -24.79 13.73 -16.83
N LEU A 181 -25.25 14.19 -15.66
CA LEU A 181 -26.40 13.64 -14.94
C LEU A 181 -27.59 14.61 -14.94
N GLU A 182 -28.78 14.11 -15.29
CA GLU A 182 -30.04 14.85 -15.15
C GLU A 182 -30.38 15.13 -13.67
N ALA A 183 -31.07 16.23 -13.41
CA ALA A 183 -31.38 16.71 -12.07
C ALA A 183 -32.29 15.73 -11.28
N SER A 184 -33.22 15.05 -11.94
CA SER A 184 -34.06 13.99 -11.37
C SER A 184 -33.24 12.78 -10.92
N LEU A 185 -32.19 12.42 -11.66
CA LEU A 185 -31.27 11.36 -11.28
C LEU A 185 -30.39 11.78 -10.11
N LYS A 186 -29.92 13.05 -10.08
CA LYS A 186 -29.24 13.63 -8.91
C LYS A 186 -30.14 13.63 -7.67
N MET A 187 -31.44 13.92 -7.81
CA MET A 187 -32.42 13.85 -6.72
C MET A 187 -32.59 12.43 -6.18
N LYS A 188 -32.64 11.43 -7.06
CA LYS A 188 -32.70 10.02 -6.67
C LYS A 188 -31.47 9.59 -5.88
N TYR A 189 -30.28 10.02 -6.31
CA TYR A 189 -29.05 9.79 -5.55
C TYR A 189 -29.08 10.52 -4.21
N LEU A 190 -29.51 11.79 -4.16
CA LEU A 190 -29.61 12.55 -2.92
C LEU A 190 -30.43 11.82 -1.87
N VAL A 191 -31.65 11.38 -2.22
CA VAL A 191 -32.56 10.63 -1.33
C VAL A 191 -31.95 9.30 -0.86
N SER A 192 -31.09 8.67 -1.68
CA SER A 192 -30.43 7.41 -1.32
C SER A 192 -29.28 7.57 -0.33
N TYR A 193 -28.64 8.75 -0.29
CA TYR A 193 -27.49 9.03 0.56
C TYR A 193 -27.83 9.82 1.83
N VAL A 194 -29.07 10.29 2.00
CA VAL A 194 -29.53 10.93 3.23
C VAL A 194 -30.44 10.02 4.04
N ASP A 195 -30.32 10.08 5.36
CA ASP A 195 -31.15 9.32 6.29
C ASP A 195 -31.68 10.20 7.44
N GLY A 196 -32.63 9.67 8.20
CA GLY A 196 -33.24 10.36 9.34
C GLY A 196 -33.95 11.66 8.95
N TYR A 197 -33.73 12.73 9.73
CA TYR A 197 -34.38 14.03 9.50
C TYR A 197 -33.95 14.67 8.17
N ALA A 198 -32.71 14.42 7.71
CA ALA A 198 -32.25 14.91 6.41
C ALA A 198 -33.08 14.33 5.26
N LYS A 199 -33.49 13.06 5.38
CA LYS A 199 -34.37 12.42 4.40
C LYS A 199 -35.78 12.99 4.40
N LEU A 200 -36.31 13.37 5.56
CA LEU A 200 -37.63 14.02 5.67
C LEU A 200 -37.66 15.38 4.97
N LEU A 201 -36.57 16.15 5.05
CA LEU A 201 -36.43 17.44 4.37
C LEU A 201 -36.41 17.32 2.84
N VAL A 202 -35.93 16.20 2.30
CA VAL A 202 -35.79 15.98 0.85
C VAL A 202 -37.00 15.22 0.28
N ASN A 203 -37.57 14.28 1.03
CA ASN A 203 -38.74 13.50 0.61
C ASN A 203 -40.02 14.33 0.43
N SER A 204 -40.06 15.56 0.94
CA SER A 204 -41.17 16.48 0.70
C SER A 204 -41.24 17.00 -0.75
N TYR A 205 -40.16 16.84 -1.52
CA TYR A 205 -40.07 17.29 -2.90
C TYR A 205 -40.29 16.13 -3.88
N PRO A 206 -41.07 16.31 -4.97
CA PRO A 206 -41.23 15.31 -6.01
C PRO A 206 -39.90 15.04 -6.75
N ILE A 207 -39.62 13.77 -7.08
CA ILE A 207 -38.46 13.39 -7.90
C ILE A 207 -38.68 13.91 -9.33
N SER A 208 -38.14 15.09 -9.63
CA SER A 208 -38.26 15.78 -10.91
C SER A 208 -37.11 16.77 -11.06
N ASP A 209 -36.79 17.14 -12.30
CA ASP A 209 -35.66 18.03 -12.59
C ASP A 209 -35.84 19.42 -11.95
N ALA A 210 -37.07 19.93 -11.92
CA ALA A 210 -37.40 21.26 -11.43
C ALA A 210 -37.14 21.45 -9.92
N HIS A 211 -37.23 20.39 -9.11
CA HIS A 211 -37.22 20.51 -7.65
C HIS A 211 -35.91 20.04 -6.99
N TYR A 212 -34.92 19.58 -7.78
CA TYR A 212 -33.62 19.14 -7.25
C TYR A 212 -32.89 20.27 -6.53
N GLU A 213 -32.79 21.44 -7.17
CA GLU A 213 -32.09 22.61 -6.60
C GLU A 213 -32.79 23.10 -5.32
N GLU A 214 -34.12 23.08 -5.27
CA GLU A 214 -34.89 23.43 -4.07
C GLU A 214 -34.62 22.46 -2.91
N ALA A 215 -34.59 21.16 -3.19
CA ALA A 215 -34.31 20.13 -2.19
C ALA A 215 -32.85 20.20 -1.67
N TRP A 216 -31.89 20.46 -2.56
CA TRP A 216 -30.48 20.68 -2.19
C TRP A 216 -30.30 21.96 -1.36
N ALA A 217 -31.01 23.04 -1.73
CA ALA A 217 -31.04 24.29 -0.97
C ALA A 217 -31.67 24.09 0.41
N ALA A 218 -32.74 23.29 0.55
CA ALA A 218 -33.37 23.00 1.83
C ALA A 218 -32.41 22.28 2.80
N LEU A 219 -31.66 21.28 2.33
CA LEU A 219 -30.61 20.63 3.12
C LEU A 219 -29.50 21.59 3.52
N THR A 220 -29.00 22.37 2.56
CA THR A 220 -27.92 23.33 2.78
C THR A 220 -28.36 24.40 3.80
N ASN A 221 -29.54 24.98 3.64
CA ASN A 221 -30.08 25.97 4.58
C ASN A 221 -30.27 25.39 5.99
N TYR A 222 -30.62 24.11 6.11
CA TYR A 222 -30.83 23.49 7.41
C TYR A 222 -29.53 23.11 8.11
N TYR A 223 -28.58 22.52 7.37
CA TYR A 223 -27.35 21.91 7.91
C TYR A 223 -26.11 22.79 7.81
N ASP A 224 -26.01 23.69 6.84
CA ASP A 224 -24.90 24.62 6.63
C ASP A 224 -24.96 25.83 7.56
N LYS A 225 -25.03 25.54 8.85
CA LYS A 225 -25.17 26.52 9.93
C LYS A 225 -23.90 26.47 10.77
N LYS A 226 -22.89 27.26 10.38
CA LYS A 226 -21.57 27.37 11.04
C LYS A 226 -21.67 27.40 12.57
N LYS A 227 -22.65 28.12 13.13
CA LYS A 227 -22.88 28.23 14.59
C LYS A 227 -23.00 26.89 15.33
N PHE A 228 -23.61 25.87 14.73
CA PHE A 228 -23.78 24.57 15.40
C PHE A 228 -22.48 23.76 15.37
N THR A 229 -21.69 23.88 14.29
CA THR A 229 -20.35 23.29 14.22
C THR A 229 -19.44 23.93 15.27
N VAL A 230 -19.46 25.26 15.36
CA VAL A 230 -18.73 26.00 16.40
C VAL A 230 -19.14 25.55 17.80
N PHE A 231 -20.44 25.45 18.10
CA PHE A 231 -20.89 24.96 19.42
C PHE A 231 -20.48 23.52 19.71
N SER A 232 -20.48 22.64 18.71
CA SER A 232 -20.02 21.26 18.88
C SER A 232 -18.53 21.21 19.19
N LEU A 233 -17.71 21.97 18.46
CA LEU A 233 -16.26 22.08 18.66
C LEU A 233 -15.91 22.67 20.02
N VAL A 234 -16.58 23.77 20.40
CA VAL A 234 -16.41 24.38 21.73
C VAL A 234 -16.79 23.40 22.83
N ARG A 235 -17.89 22.65 22.68
CA ARG A 235 -18.26 21.61 23.65
C ARG A 235 -17.20 20.52 23.73
N GLU A 236 -16.71 20.03 22.59
CA GLU A 236 -15.65 19.02 22.54
C GLU A 236 -14.38 19.48 23.25
N PHE A 237 -14.01 20.75 23.10
CA PHE A 237 -12.87 21.36 23.80
C PHE A 237 -13.09 21.46 25.31
N VAL A 238 -14.26 21.92 25.75
CA VAL A 238 -14.57 22.17 27.18
C VAL A 238 -14.82 20.87 27.96
N ASP A 239 -15.48 19.90 27.34
CA ASP A 239 -15.89 18.64 27.97
C ASP A 239 -14.75 17.60 28.03
N GLN A 240 -13.54 17.96 27.61
CA GLN A 240 -12.37 17.08 27.70
C GLN A 240 -12.16 16.59 29.15
N PRO A 241 -11.81 15.30 29.33
CA PRO A 241 -11.56 14.76 30.66
C PRO A 241 -10.27 15.35 31.25
N GLY A 242 -10.30 15.67 32.55
CA GLY A 242 -9.12 16.11 33.28
C GLY A 242 -8.07 15.00 33.44
N VAL A 243 -6.81 15.37 33.30
CA VAL A 243 -5.61 14.56 33.56
C VAL A 243 -5.20 14.80 35.00
N ILE A 244 -5.87 14.12 35.93
CA ILE A 244 -5.69 14.29 37.39
C ILE A 244 -4.29 13.81 37.84
N THR A 245 -3.72 12.84 37.13
CA THR A 245 -2.35 12.37 37.31
C THR A 245 -1.62 12.43 35.97
N ALA A 246 -0.40 12.98 35.98
CA ALA A 246 0.44 13.09 34.80
C ALA A 246 0.67 11.70 34.18
N SER A 247 -0.04 11.42 33.09
CA SER A 247 0.12 10.20 32.30
C SER A 247 0.33 10.58 30.85
N THR A 248 1.31 9.96 30.21
CA THR A 248 1.67 10.23 28.81
C THR A 248 0.47 10.11 27.88
N GLY A 249 -0.34 9.05 28.06
CA GLY A 249 -1.55 8.82 27.28
C GLY A 249 -2.68 9.83 27.54
N GLY A 250 -2.87 10.27 28.80
CA GLY A 250 -3.91 11.24 29.15
C GLY A 250 -3.57 12.63 28.63
N LEU A 251 -2.34 13.08 28.86
CA LEU A 251 -1.86 14.40 28.43
C LEU A 251 -1.81 14.50 26.90
N ARG A 252 -1.31 13.49 26.20
CA ARG A 252 -1.24 13.49 24.74
C ARG A 252 -2.63 13.53 24.11
N LYS A 253 -3.61 12.82 24.67
CA LYS A 253 -5.00 12.88 24.20
C LYS A 253 -5.63 14.27 24.38
N LEU A 254 -5.38 14.93 25.51
CA LEU A 254 -5.83 16.31 25.77
C LEU A 254 -5.25 17.28 24.73
N VAL A 255 -3.94 17.17 24.45
CA VAL A 255 -3.27 18.01 23.45
C VAL A 255 -3.81 17.77 22.04
N THR A 256 -3.89 16.52 21.58
CA THR A 256 -4.35 16.20 20.22
C THR A 256 -5.78 16.67 19.98
N THR A 257 -6.69 16.48 20.95
CA THR A 257 -8.09 16.89 20.82
C THR A 257 -8.20 18.42 20.79
N SER A 258 -7.45 19.12 21.65
CA SER A 258 -7.43 20.59 21.70
C SER A 258 -6.91 21.20 20.40
N ASP A 259 -5.79 20.70 19.90
CA ASP A 259 -5.15 21.12 18.65
C ASP A 259 -6.05 20.84 17.42
N GLU A 260 -6.72 19.68 17.37
CA GLU A 260 -7.71 19.38 16.33
C GLU A 260 -8.88 20.35 16.33
N VAL A 261 -9.47 20.64 17.49
CA VAL A 261 -10.58 21.59 17.60
C VAL A 261 -10.16 22.99 17.17
N LEU A 262 -9.01 23.49 17.62
CA LEU A 262 -8.53 24.82 17.26
C LEU A 262 -8.26 24.95 15.76
N ARG A 263 -7.64 23.94 15.12
CA ARG A 263 -7.50 23.90 13.66
C ARG A 263 -8.85 23.97 12.94
N GLN A 264 -9.85 23.23 13.41
CA GLN A 264 -11.19 23.26 12.80
C GLN A 264 -11.89 24.62 12.98
N LEU A 265 -11.69 25.28 14.12
CA LEU A 265 -12.21 26.64 14.34
C LEU A 265 -11.52 27.67 13.43
N ASN A 266 -10.19 27.58 13.25
CA ASN A 266 -9.44 28.46 12.34
C ASN A 266 -9.94 28.36 10.89
N VAL A 267 -10.30 27.15 10.43
CA VAL A 267 -10.86 26.94 9.08
C VAL A 267 -12.26 27.57 8.92
N LEU A 268 -13.02 27.76 10.01
CA LEU A 268 -14.38 28.31 9.94
C LEU A 268 -14.42 29.84 9.80
N GLY A 269 -13.38 30.55 10.27
CA GLY A 269 -13.20 31.99 10.15
C GLY A 269 -12.29 32.59 11.23
N ASP A 270 -11.66 33.73 10.94
CA ASP A 270 -10.74 34.42 11.84
C ASP A 270 -11.40 34.95 13.12
N GLU A 271 -12.72 35.14 13.10
CA GLU A 271 -13.52 35.58 14.25
C GLU A 271 -13.51 34.58 15.43
N PHE A 272 -13.00 33.36 15.23
CA PHE A 272 -12.91 32.32 16.25
C PHE A 272 -11.52 32.21 16.91
N ASN A 273 -10.51 32.94 16.43
CA ASN A 273 -9.10 32.69 16.76
C ASN A 273 -8.58 33.46 17.98
N ALA A 274 -9.19 34.59 18.34
CA ALA A 274 -8.67 35.49 19.39
C ALA A 274 -9.16 35.12 20.81
N ARG A 275 -8.70 33.99 21.39
CA ARG A 275 -9.21 33.50 22.69
C ARG A 275 -8.16 32.90 23.63
N ASP A 276 -6.88 33.06 23.34
CA ASP A 276 -5.76 32.35 23.98
C ASP A 276 -5.81 32.34 25.52
N PRO A 277 -6.04 33.46 26.24
CA PRO A 277 -6.05 33.43 27.70
C PRO A 277 -7.15 32.51 28.27
N TRP A 278 -8.32 32.49 27.64
CA TRP A 278 -9.45 31.66 28.05
C TRP A 278 -9.20 30.18 27.75
N LEU A 279 -8.62 29.89 26.58
CA LEU A 279 -8.29 28.53 26.15
C LEU A 279 -7.23 27.92 27.05
N ILE A 280 -6.18 28.68 27.37
CA ILE A 280 -5.13 28.26 28.30
C ILE A 280 -5.72 28.01 29.69
N HIS A 281 -6.55 28.92 30.21
CA HIS A 281 -7.18 28.75 31.52
C HIS A 281 -8.05 27.48 31.59
N LEU A 282 -8.90 27.25 30.58
CA LEU A 282 -9.75 26.06 30.51
C LEU A 282 -8.95 24.76 30.46
N LEU A 283 -7.82 24.75 29.77
CA LEU A 283 -6.94 23.58 29.72
C LEU A 283 -6.13 23.40 30.99
N LEU A 284 -5.70 24.48 31.65
CA LEU A 284 -5.02 24.40 32.96
C LEU A 284 -5.90 23.70 34.01
N ASP A 285 -7.20 23.95 34.02
CA ASP A 285 -8.15 23.26 34.91
C ASP A 285 -8.25 21.74 34.66
N LYS A 286 -7.77 21.28 33.51
CA LYS A 286 -7.72 19.86 33.15
C LYS A 286 -6.39 19.21 33.47
N LEU A 287 -5.40 19.93 34.02
CA LEU A 287 -4.05 19.41 34.25
C LEU A 287 -3.78 19.12 35.72
N ASP A 288 -2.85 18.21 35.95
CA ASP A 288 -2.33 17.91 37.28
C ASP A 288 -1.51 19.09 37.84
N GLU A 289 -1.30 19.09 39.15
CA GLU A 289 -0.58 20.15 39.86
C GLU A 289 0.86 20.34 39.37
N GLU A 290 1.58 19.25 39.08
CA GLU A 290 2.98 19.31 38.65
C GLU A 290 3.10 19.96 37.27
N THR A 291 2.25 19.54 36.31
CA THR A 291 2.26 20.13 34.97
C THR A 291 1.87 21.62 34.99
N ARG A 292 0.92 22.02 35.85
CA ARG A 292 0.58 23.45 36.04
C ARG A 292 1.74 24.26 36.59
N LEU A 293 2.47 23.72 37.58
CA LEU A 293 3.64 24.38 38.15
C LEU A 293 4.76 24.57 37.11
N LEU A 294 5.03 23.55 36.30
CA LEU A 294 6.04 23.61 35.24
C LEU A 294 5.69 24.64 34.17
N TRP A 295 4.41 24.75 33.81
CA TRP A 295 3.95 25.81 32.90
C TRP A 295 4.23 27.20 33.48
N ALA A 296 3.82 27.41 34.74
CA ALA A 296 4.01 28.69 35.42
C ALA A 296 5.50 29.09 35.48
N GLN A 297 6.41 28.13 35.64
CA GLN A 297 7.86 28.37 35.58
C GLN A 297 8.34 28.75 34.17
N GLN A 298 7.76 28.19 33.12
CA GLN A 298 8.17 28.46 31.74
C GLN A 298 7.75 29.86 31.27
N ILE A 299 6.61 30.37 31.75
CA ILE A 299 6.05 31.66 31.30
C ILE A 299 6.38 32.85 32.22
N VAL A 300 7.29 32.71 33.19
CA VAL A 300 7.64 33.79 34.14
C VAL A 300 7.98 35.12 33.46
N HIS A 301 8.58 35.06 32.26
CA HIS A 301 8.98 36.24 31.48
C HIS A 301 8.10 36.51 30.26
N VAL A 302 6.94 35.84 30.16
CA VAL A 302 6.00 35.95 29.04
C VAL A 302 4.68 36.52 29.56
N GLU A 303 4.36 37.76 29.22
CA GLU A 303 3.14 38.42 29.71
C GLU A 303 1.86 37.83 29.12
N ASN A 304 1.85 37.52 27.82
CA ASN A 304 0.69 36.99 27.10
C ASN A 304 1.08 35.76 26.27
N PRO A 305 1.14 34.56 26.87
CA PRO A 305 1.45 33.34 26.14
C PRO A 305 0.32 32.98 25.16
N SER A 306 0.69 32.49 23.98
CA SER A 306 -0.29 32.00 23.01
C SER A 306 -0.74 30.58 23.33
N VAL A 307 -1.92 30.20 22.83
CA VAL A 307 -2.41 28.83 22.99
C VAL A 307 -1.48 27.82 22.29
N ASP A 308 -0.84 28.23 21.19
CA ASP A 308 0.15 27.42 20.48
C ASP A 308 1.40 27.16 21.32
N ASP A 309 1.88 28.17 22.06
CA ASP A 309 3.02 28.02 22.97
C ASP A 309 2.67 27.07 24.12
N PHE A 310 1.44 27.14 24.61
CA PHE A 310 0.93 26.24 25.62
C PHE A 310 0.84 24.79 25.12
N LEU A 311 0.31 24.56 23.92
CA LEU A 311 0.25 23.22 23.31
C LEU A 311 1.65 22.66 23.02
N LYS A 312 2.61 23.49 22.61
CA LYS A 312 4.02 23.09 22.47
C LYS A 312 4.60 22.64 23.80
N PHE A 313 4.38 23.41 24.88
CA PHE A 313 4.79 23.02 26.23
C PHE A 313 4.21 21.66 26.64
N LEU A 314 2.91 21.43 26.45
CA LEU A 314 2.27 20.18 26.83
C LEU A 314 2.83 18.98 26.04
N ASN A 315 3.13 19.16 24.75
CA ASN A 315 3.83 18.15 23.96
C ASN A 315 5.24 17.87 24.51
N SER A 316 6.02 18.91 24.82
CA SER A 316 7.34 18.73 25.45
C SER A 316 7.25 18.02 26.80
N ARG A 317 6.19 18.28 27.58
CA ARG A 317 5.91 17.56 28.83
C ARG A 317 5.59 16.08 28.59
N CYS A 318 4.81 15.74 27.55
CA CYS A 318 4.58 14.36 27.15
C CYS A 318 5.90 13.64 26.84
N ASP A 319 6.76 14.26 26.04
CA ASP A 319 8.03 13.68 25.61
C ASP A 319 9.01 13.51 26.79
N ALA A 320 9.02 14.46 27.72
CA ALA A 320 9.81 14.36 28.96
C ALA A 320 9.36 13.20 29.85
N LEU A 321 8.04 12.96 29.97
CA LEU A 321 7.51 11.83 30.73
C LEU A 321 7.85 10.48 30.07
N GLU A 322 7.81 10.40 28.74
CA GLU A 322 8.24 9.21 27.99
C GLU A 322 9.74 8.94 28.17
N THR A 323 10.55 9.99 28.09
CA THR A 323 12.01 9.94 28.30
C THR A 323 12.36 9.51 29.73
N TYR A 324 11.68 10.09 30.73
CA TYR A 324 11.85 9.70 32.13
C TYR A 324 11.48 8.23 32.38
N ALA A 325 10.37 7.76 31.80
CA ALA A 325 9.97 6.35 31.89
C ALA A 325 11.03 5.41 31.28
N ALA A 326 11.67 5.82 30.18
CA ALA A 326 12.77 5.06 29.58
C ALA A 326 14.03 5.04 30.47
N PHE A 327 14.37 6.14 31.14
CA PHE A 327 15.54 6.24 32.02
C PHE A 327 15.35 5.54 33.38
N SER A 328 14.11 5.40 33.84
CA SER A 328 13.79 4.80 35.15
C SER A 328 13.78 3.26 35.12
N MET A 329 13.94 2.64 33.94
CA MET A 329 14.11 1.19 33.82
C MET A 329 15.52 0.75 34.25
N LYS A 330 15.73 0.54 35.55
CA LYS A 330 16.94 -0.15 36.04
C LYS A 330 16.96 -1.60 35.56
N ALA A 331 17.99 -1.97 34.80
CA ALA A 331 18.31 -3.35 34.50
C ALA A 331 18.69 -4.10 35.78
N THR A 332 17.96 -5.16 36.14
CA THR A 332 18.39 -6.09 37.19
C THR A 332 19.07 -7.33 36.58
N PRO A 333 20.23 -7.76 37.10
CA PRO A 333 20.94 -8.95 36.63
C PRO A 333 20.29 -10.24 37.16
N GLN A 334 20.35 -11.29 36.35
CA GLN A 334 20.01 -12.66 36.75
C GLN A 334 21.03 -13.23 37.75
N VAL A 335 20.61 -13.65 38.94
CA VAL A 335 21.26 -14.73 39.71
C VAL A 335 20.21 -15.53 40.52
N THR A 336 20.46 -16.83 40.58
CA THR A 336 19.78 -17.99 41.16
C THR A 336 19.56 -18.00 42.69
N LYS A 337 18.43 -18.62 43.13
CA LYS A 337 18.15 -19.36 44.41
C LYS A 337 18.41 -18.57 45.72
N THR A 338 17.62 -18.63 46.80
CA THR A 338 17.03 -19.78 47.50
C THR A 338 16.05 -19.24 48.56
N GLU A 339 15.14 -20.10 49.03
CA GLU A 339 14.15 -19.89 50.09
C GLU A 339 14.77 -19.39 51.41
N THR A 340 13.99 -18.65 52.23
CA THR A 340 13.48 -19.07 53.57
C THR A 340 13.09 -17.84 54.43
N GLU A 341 11.82 -17.84 54.86
CA GLU A 341 11.19 -17.31 56.11
C GLU A 341 11.38 -15.83 56.56
N MET A 342 10.30 -15.05 56.72
CA MET A 342 9.41 -14.91 57.93
C MET A 342 10.16 -14.20 59.09
N GLN A 343 9.77 -13.03 59.62
CA GLN A 343 8.48 -12.59 60.21
C GLN A 343 8.44 -11.04 60.34
N ALA A 344 7.30 -10.41 60.02
CA ALA A 344 6.39 -9.63 60.89
C ALA A 344 7.02 -8.45 61.70
N VAL A 345 6.47 -7.22 61.72
CA VAL A 345 5.19 -6.84 62.40
C VAL A 345 4.79 -5.38 62.04
N ASN A 346 3.53 -5.18 61.59
CA ASN A 346 2.53 -4.10 61.79
C ASN A 346 2.91 -2.58 61.70
N ASN A 347 2.07 -1.64 61.21
CA ASN A 347 0.65 -1.66 60.82
C ASN A 347 0.22 -0.34 60.13
N LYS A 348 -0.93 -0.38 59.43
CA LYS A 348 -1.83 0.69 58.94
C LYS A 348 -1.48 1.41 57.62
N THR A 349 -2.13 1.02 56.51
CA THR A 349 -3.35 1.68 55.97
C THR A 349 -3.82 1.03 54.64
N VAL A 350 -5.12 0.69 54.61
CA VAL A 350 -6.09 0.77 53.49
C VAL A 350 -5.72 0.21 52.11
N GLN A 351 -5.84 -1.12 52.01
CA GLN A 351 -6.64 -1.88 51.03
C GLN A 351 -6.84 -1.29 49.61
N SER A 352 -5.87 -1.53 48.72
CA SER A 352 -6.15 -1.72 47.29
C SER A 352 -6.18 -3.22 46.99
N LEU A 353 -7.29 -3.68 46.42
CA LEU A 353 -7.55 -5.08 46.07
C LEU A 353 -6.64 -5.46 44.89
N HIS A 354 -5.55 -6.16 45.17
CA HIS A 354 -4.71 -6.81 44.17
C HIS A 354 -5.50 -7.97 43.54
N LEU A 355 -6.06 -7.78 42.34
CA LEU A 355 -6.39 -8.92 41.48
C LEU A 355 -5.10 -9.34 40.79
N ALA A 356 -4.39 -10.28 41.42
CA ALA A 356 -3.32 -11.02 40.78
C ALA A 356 -3.85 -11.65 39.47
N ILE A 357 -3.41 -11.16 38.32
CA ILE A 357 -3.52 -11.92 37.08
C ILE A 357 -2.45 -13.00 37.18
N ALA A 358 -2.80 -14.11 37.81
CA ALA A 358 -2.05 -15.34 37.66
C ALA A 358 -1.90 -15.63 36.16
N ALA A 359 -0.68 -15.89 35.69
CA ALA A 359 -0.46 -16.41 34.35
C ALA A 359 -1.40 -17.61 34.14
N GLU A 360 -2.36 -17.49 33.22
CA GLU A 360 -3.41 -18.47 33.02
C GLU A 360 -2.83 -19.77 32.46
N LYS A 361 -2.51 -20.71 33.36
CA LYS A 361 -2.16 -22.09 32.99
C LYS A 361 -3.38 -22.75 32.34
N CYS A 362 -3.14 -23.50 31.26
CA CYS A 362 -4.19 -24.23 30.55
C CYS A 362 -4.96 -25.16 31.50
N ALA A 363 -6.28 -25.02 31.58
CA ALA A 363 -7.13 -25.86 32.43
C ALA A 363 -7.13 -27.37 32.09
N LYS A 364 -6.49 -27.78 30.98
CA LYS A 364 -6.38 -29.19 30.57
C LYS A 364 -5.00 -29.80 30.81
N CYS A 365 -3.92 -29.11 30.43
CA CYS A 365 -2.56 -29.65 30.48
C CYS A 365 -1.61 -28.84 31.37
N SER A 366 -2.12 -27.81 32.05
CA SER A 366 -1.39 -26.95 33.00
C SER A 366 -0.17 -26.20 32.45
N LYS A 367 0.02 -26.19 31.12
CA LYS A 367 1.05 -25.44 30.38
C LYS A 367 0.59 -24.01 30.07
N GLU A 368 1.54 -23.12 29.74
CA GLU A 368 1.29 -21.71 29.44
C GLU A 368 0.73 -21.52 28.02
N HIS A 369 -0.57 -21.73 27.87
CA HIS A 369 -1.33 -21.32 26.69
C HIS A 369 -2.83 -21.32 27.01
N PRO A 370 -3.63 -20.56 26.25
CA PRO A 370 -5.08 -20.62 26.40
C PRO A 370 -5.62 -21.99 25.95
N VAL A 371 -6.73 -22.41 26.56
CA VAL A 371 -7.30 -23.76 26.40
C VAL A 371 -7.68 -24.08 24.95
N TYR A 372 -8.09 -23.09 24.16
CA TYR A 372 -8.43 -23.30 22.74
C TYR A 372 -7.24 -23.68 21.85
N ARG A 373 -6.00 -23.38 22.28
CA ARG A 373 -4.77 -23.79 21.60
C ARG A 373 -4.24 -25.15 22.07
N CYS A 374 -4.78 -25.69 23.16
CA CYS A 374 -4.36 -26.97 23.73
C CYS A 374 -4.70 -28.15 22.82
N ASP A 375 -3.70 -28.93 22.43
CA ASP A 375 -3.90 -30.09 21.55
C ASP A 375 -4.61 -31.26 22.24
N GLU A 376 -4.37 -31.47 23.54
CA GLU A 376 -5.13 -32.43 24.33
C GLU A 376 -6.60 -32.04 24.40
N PHE A 377 -6.90 -30.75 24.62
CA PHE A 377 -8.28 -30.26 24.62
C PHE A 377 -8.93 -30.42 23.25
N LYS A 378 -8.23 -30.15 22.13
CA LYS A 378 -8.79 -30.34 20.77
C LYS A 378 -9.17 -31.80 20.50
N LYS A 379 -8.43 -32.76 21.06
CA LYS A 379 -8.63 -34.22 20.90
C LYS A 379 -9.75 -34.80 21.78
N MET A 380 -10.16 -34.11 22.85
CA MET A 380 -11.27 -34.57 23.71
C MET A 380 -12.62 -34.64 22.98
N ASP A 381 -13.50 -35.54 23.42
CA ASP A 381 -14.88 -35.59 22.94
C ASP A 381 -15.67 -34.35 23.39
N ILE A 382 -16.76 -34.06 22.69
CA ILE A 382 -17.55 -32.84 22.88
C ILE A 382 -18.20 -32.80 24.27
N LYS A 383 -18.60 -33.94 24.84
CA LYS A 383 -19.20 -33.99 26.18
C LYS A 383 -18.15 -33.65 27.24
N CYS A 384 -16.96 -34.24 27.15
CA CYS A 384 -15.87 -33.95 28.08
C CYS A 384 -15.32 -32.53 27.94
N LYS A 385 -15.24 -31.97 26.71
CA LYS A 385 -14.86 -30.56 26.49
C LYS A 385 -15.79 -29.59 27.22
N ARG A 386 -17.10 -29.80 27.08
CA ARG A 386 -18.13 -28.98 27.70
C ARG A 386 -18.09 -29.06 29.22
N LYS A 387 -17.88 -30.26 29.77
CA LYS A 387 -17.71 -30.49 31.21
C LYS A 387 -16.49 -29.77 31.75
N LEU A 388 -15.34 -29.87 31.07
CA LEU A 388 -14.10 -29.19 31.47
C LEU A 388 -14.26 -27.67 31.49
N VAL A 389 -14.90 -27.10 30.46
CA VAL A 389 -15.17 -25.65 30.38
C VAL A 389 -16.06 -25.18 31.52
N MET A 390 -17.08 -25.95 31.91
CA MET A 390 -17.95 -25.64 33.06
C MET A 390 -17.19 -25.76 34.39
N GLN A 391 -16.41 -26.83 34.58
CA GLN A 391 -15.65 -27.08 35.81
C GLN A 391 -14.53 -26.05 36.02
N ALA A 392 -13.85 -25.67 34.95
CA ALA A 392 -12.78 -24.66 34.96
C ALA A 392 -13.31 -23.22 34.87
N ARG A 393 -14.63 -23.01 34.93
CA ARG A 393 -15.32 -21.71 34.85
C ARG A 393 -14.87 -20.84 33.66
N LEU A 394 -14.65 -21.48 32.51
CA LEU A 394 -14.27 -20.80 31.28
C LEU A 394 -15.51 -20.31 30.52
N CYS A 395 -15.38 -19.17 29.85
CA CYS A 395 -16.41 -18.62 28.99
C CYS A 395 -16.77 -19.60 27.86
N TYR A 396 -18.03 -19.96 27.73
CA TYR A 396 -18.50 -20.88 26.68
C TYR A 396 -18.31 -20.36 25.24
N ASN A 397 -18.11 -19.05 25.07
CA ASN A 397 -17.92 -18.42 23.77
C ASN A 397 -16.45 -18.22 23.39
N CYS A 398 -15.64 -17.64 24.28
CA CYS A 398 -14.23 -17.33 24.00
C CYS A 398 -13.21 -18.24 24.72
N LEU A 399 -13.68 -19.14 25.60
CA LEU A 399 -12.86 -20.04 26.43
C LEU A 399 -11.87 -19.32 27.37
N GLY A 400 -12.09 -18.04 27.68
CA GLY A 400 -11.32 -17.29 28.69
C GLY A 400 -11.90 -17.43 30.10
N PRO A 401 -11.09 -17.34 31.17
CA PRO A 401 -11.53 -17.60 32.55
C PRO A 401 -12.12 -16.39 33.29
N SER A 402 -12.02 -15.19 32.72
CA SER A 402 -12.40 -13.94 33.41
C SER A 402 -13.91 -13.66 33.44
N HIS A 403 -14.72 -14.39 32.67
CA HIS A 403 -16.16 -14.13 32.56
C HIS A 403 -16.94 -15.36 32.04
N MET A 404 -18.26 -15.36 32.27
CA MET A 404 -19.17 -16.34 31.71
C MET A 404 -19.77 -15.85 30.39
N ALA A 405 -20.35 -16.75 29.58
CA ALA A 405 -20.86 -16.43 28.24
C ALA A 405 -21.86 -15.25 28.21
N LYS A 406 -22.64 -15.06 29.28
CA LYS A 406 -23.61 -13.95 29.42
C LYS A 406 -22.93 -12.56 29.52
N GLY A 407 -21.72 -12.49 30.08
CA GLY A 407 -20.91 -11.27 30.18
C GLY A 407 -19.80 -11.17 29.12
N CYS A 408 -19.85 -12.00 28.08
CA CYS A 408 -18.82 -12.03 27.05
C CYS A 408 -18.98 -10.88 26.04
N SER A 409 -17.97 -10.01 25.99
CA SER A 409 -17.88 -8.92 24.99
C SER A 409 -17.60 -9.42 23.56
N SER A 410 -17.19 -10.69 23.39
CA SER A 410 -16.99 -11.28 22.07
C SER A 410 -18.32 -11.48 21.34
N LYS A 411 -18.40 -10.92 20.13
CA LYS A 411 -19.49 -11.14 19.15
C LYS A 411 -19.29 -12.38 18.28
N SER A 412 -18.21 -13.13 18.49
CA SER A 412 -17.97 -14.37 17.77
C SER A 412 -19.14 -15.34 17.98
N VAL A 413 -19.59 -15.93 16.88
CA VAL A 413 -20.50 -17.08 16.86
C VAL A 413 -19.79 -18.30 16.30
N CYS A 414 -20.35 -19.48 16.54
CA CYS A 414 -19.84 -20.72 16.03
C CYS A 414 -19.80 -20.70 14.50
N ARG A 415 -18.61 -20.95 13.92
CA ARG A 415 -18.38 -20.98 12.47
C ARG A 415 -18.65 -22.36 11.83
N THR A 416 -19.16 -23.31 12.61
CA THR A 416 -19.57 -24.62 12.06
C THR A 416 -20.80 -24.40 11.18
N VAL A 417 -20.74 -24.86 9.93
CA VAL A 417 -21.83 -24.74 8.94
C VAL A 417 -23.12 -25.28 9.55
N GLY A 418 -24.19 -24.47 9.58
CA GLY A 418 -25.48 -24.84 10.17
C GLY A 418 -25.65 -24.59 11.68
N CYS A 419 -24.65 -24.01 12.37
CA CYS A 419 -24.75 -23.70 13.80
C CYS A 419 -25.14 -22.25 14.10
N GLY A 420 -24.24 -21.29 13.81
CA GLY A 420 -24.45 -19.85 14.05
C GLY A 420 -24.66 -19.41 15.51
N GLN A 421 -24.61 -20.31 16.49
CA GLN A 421 -24.89 -19.99 17.91
C GLN A 421 -23.70 -19.38 18.66
N ARG A 422 -23.95 -18.67 19.77
CA ARG A 422 -22.91 -18.05 20.64
C ARG A 422 -22.19 -19.08 21.53
N HIS A 423 -21.32 -19.88 20.93
CA HIS A 423 -20.36 -20.74 21.62
C HIS A 423 -19.08 -20.91 20.78
N HIS A 424 -17.98 -21.31 21.43
CA HIS A 424 -16.72 -21.56 20.75
C HIS A 424 -16.85 -22.75 19.78
N SER A 425 -16.36 -22.64 18.54
CA SER A 425 -16.50 -23.69 17.50
C SER A 425 -16.00 -25.08 17.93
N LEU A 426 -15.03 -25.14 18.84
CA LEU A 426 -14.53 -26.41 19.41
C LEU A 426 -15.54 -27.16 20.31
N LEU A 427 -16.59 -26.47 20.79
CA LEU A 427 -17.67 -27.02 21.62
C LEU A 427 -18.95 -27.36 20.82
N CYS A 428 -18.92 -27.18 19.50
CA CYS A 428 -20.09 -27.37 18.63
C CYS A 428 -20.40 -28.87 18.40
N PRO A 429 -21.64 -29.35 18.64
CA PRO A 429 -22.04 -30.75 18.42
C PRO A 429 -22.08 -31.15 16.94
N GLN A 430 -22.34 -30.19 16.05
CA GLN A 430 -22.52 -30.39 14.61
C GLN A 430 -21.19 -30.55 13.86
N ARG A 431 -20.06 -30.54 14.58
CA ARG A 431 -18.72 -30.75 14.03
C ARG A 431 -18.45 -32.23 13.72
N LYS A 432 -19.34 -32.90 12.97
CA LYS A 432 -19.10 -34.27 12.51
C LYS A 432 -18.28 -34.26 11.21
N LEU A 433 -17.02 -34.71 11.34
CA LEU A 433 -16.15 -35.43 10.40
C LEU A 433 -16.38 -35.21 8.88
N GLN A 434 -15.56 -34.36 8.25
CA GLN A 434 -15.28 -34.48 6.81
C GLN A 434 -14.21 -35.57 6.61
N LYS A 435 -14.64 -36.73 6.08
CA LYS A 435 -13.78 -37.72 5.43
C LYS A 435 -13.55 -37.30 3.97
N GLN A 436 -12.32 -37.48 3.49
CA GLN A 436 -11.91 -37.38 2.09
C GLN A 436 -12.66 -38.39 1.21
N PHE A 437 -13.21 -37.98 0.07
CA PHE A 437 -13.56 -38.83 -1.11
C PHE A 437 -13.59 -37.90 -2.34
N ILE A 438 -12.68 -38.00 -3.33
CA ILE A 438 -12.68 -38.89 -4.51
C ILE A 438 -13.99 -38.82 -5.32
N THR A 439 -13.87 -38.35 -6.57
CA THR A 439 -14.90 -38.26 -7.63
C THR A 439 -15.41 -39.64 -8.06
N PRO A 440 -16.67 -39.72 -8.57
CA PRO A 440 -16.85 -39.94 -10.03
C PRO A 440 -18.06 -39.22 -10.67
N ILE A 441 -18.07 -39.23 -12.02
CA ILE A 441 -18.97 -38.57 -13.01
C ILE A 441 -20.23 -39.46 -13.32
N PRO A 442 -21.18 -39.13 -14.24
CA PRO A 442 -22.51 -38.50 -14.02
C PRO A 442 -23.76 -39.29 -14.53
N ASN A 443 -24.93 -38.62 -14.42
CA ASN A 443 -26.19 -38.71 -15.21
C ASN A 443 -27.33 -39.66 -14.78
N PRO A 444 -28.60 -39.43 -15.23
CA PRO A 444 -29.33 -38.17 -15.48
C PRO A 444 -30.81 -38.22 -14.98
N SER A 445 -31.56 -37.12 -15.21
CA SER A 445 -33.04 -37.02 -15.34
C SER A 445 -33.77 -36.25 -14.23
N SER A 446 -34.15 -35.00 -14.53
CA SER A 446 -35.55 -34.58 -14.73
C SER A 446 -35.64 -33.04 -14.81
N GLN A 447 -35.82 -32.51 -16.02
CA GLN A 447 -36.36 -31.16 -16.30
C GLN A 447 -37.89 -31.14 -16.09
N PRO A 448 -38.65 -30.00 -16.03
CA PRO A 448 -38.52 -28.76 -16.84
C PRO A 448 -38.98 -27.46 -16.10
N PRO A 449 -39.35 -26.31 -16.74
CA PRO A 449 -39.09 -25.81 -18.11
C PRO A 449 -38.47 -24.38 -18.22
N ARG A 450 -37.94 -24.18 -19.43
CA ARG A 450 -37.64 -22.98 -20.25
C ARG A 450 -38.19 -21.60 -19.84
N SER A 451 -37.28 -20.62 -19.86
CA SER A 451 -37.48 -19.33 -20.56
C SER A 451 -36.33 -19.13 -21.54
N THR A 452 -36.68 -18.75 -22.77
CA THR A 452 -35.79 -18.54 -23.92
C THR A 452 -34.95 -17.27 -23.76
N ASP A 453 -33.64 -17.42 -23.70
CA ASP A 453 -32.70 -16.35 -24.06
C ASP A 453 -31.74 -16.84 -25.14
N VAL A 454 -31.67 -16.06 -26.21
CA VAL A 454 -30.84 -16.27 -27.40
C VAL A 454 -29.37 -16.18 -26.99
N GLN A 455 -28.62 -17.28 -27.10
CA GLN A 455 -27.17 -17.26 -26.93
C GLN A 455 -26.51 -16.78 -28.22
N ILE A 456 -26.09 -15.52 -28.25
CA ILE A 456 -25.11 -15.03 -29.21
C ILE A 456 -23.74 -15.58 -28.77
N LEU A 457 -23.18 -16.51 -29.55
CA LEU A 457 -21.81 -16.98 -29.37
C LEU A 457 -20.86 -15.89 -29.89
N VAL A 458 -20.35 -15.04 -29.00
CA VAL A 458 -19.19 -14.21 -29.29
C VAL A 458 -17.95 -14.98 -28.87
N GLU A 459 -17.19 -15.47 -29.85
CA GLU A 459 -15.87 -16.06 -29.62
C GLU A 459 -14.89 -14.93 -29.30
N VAL A 460 -14.83 -14.52 -28.02
CA VAL A 460 -13.85 -13.53 -27.56
C VAL A 460 -12.51 -14.26 -27.35
N PRO A 461 -11.44 -13.94 -28.10
CA PRO A 461 -10.13 -14.54 -27.88
C PRO A 461 -9.63 -14.19 -26.48
N ARG A 462 -9.61 -15.17 -25.58
CA ARG A 462 -9.08 -14.98 -24.22
C ARG A 462 -7.56 -14.80 -24.31
N LYS A 463 -7.05 -13.72 -23.71
CA LYS A 463 -5.60 -13.45 -23.61
C LYS A 463 -5.08 -13.83 -22.22
N ALA A 464 -3.90 -14.44 -22.16
CA ALA A 464 -3.17 -14.72 -20.92
C ALA A 464 -2.04 -13.70 -20.78
N LEU A 465 -1.90 -13.16 -19.57
CA LEU A 465 -0.77 -12.32 -19.22
C LEU A 465 0.47 -13.18 -19.01
N VAL A 466 1.50 -12.95 -19.82
CA VAL A 466 2.84 -13.48 -19.60
C VAL A 466 3.63 -12.44 -18.83
N LEU A 467 4.34 -12.88 -17.80
CA LEU A 467 5.24 -12.07 -17.00
C LEU A 467 6.70 -12.40 -17.36
N PRO A 468 7.64 -11.45 -17.18
CA PRO A 468 9.05 -11.64 -17.52
C PRO A 468 9.70 -12.69 -16.62
N THR A 469 9.78 -13.92 -17.12
CA THR A 469 10.44 -15.03 -16.46
C THR A 469 11.78 -15.37 -17.11
N ALA A 470 12.70 -15.88 -16.31
CA ALA A 470 14.00 -16.40 -16.76
C ALA A 470 14.31 -17.73 -16.10
N VAL A 471 14.96 -18.65 -16.81
CA VAL A 471 15.61 -19.81 -16.21
C VAL A 471 17.07 -19.44 -15.98
N ILE A 472 17.45 -19.36 -14.71
CA ILE A 472 18.79 -19.04 -14.25
C ILE A 472 19.44 -20.25 -13.59
N ARG A 473 20.74 -20.16 -13.31
CA ARG A 473 21.45 -21.15 -12.49
C ARG A 473 21.99 -20.48 -11.24
N ILE A 474 21.71 -21.05 -10.07
CA ILE A 474 22.21 -20.55 -8.79
C ILE A 474 23.27 -21.52 -8.27
N ARG A 475 24.42 -20.97 -7.86
CA ARG A 475 25.49 -21.76 -7.25
C ARG A 475 25.08 -22.24 -5.85
N LYS A 476 25.07 -23.57 -5.69
CA LYS A 476 24.84 -24.26 -4.42
C LYS A 476 26.06 -24.17 -3.50
N ASN A 477 25.87 -24.55 -2.24
CA ASN A 477 26.95 -24.60 -1.26
C ASN A 477 28.04 -25.63 -1.59
N ASP A 478 27.69 -26.69 -2.33
CA ASP A 478 28.64 -27.70 -2.84
C ASP A 478 29.34 -27.29 -4.15
N GLY A 479 29.10 -26.05 -4.63
CA GLY A 479 29.65 -25.52 -5.87
C GLY A 479 28.89 -25.90 -7.15
N SER A 480 27.96 -26.86 -7.09
CA SER A 480 27.13 -27.23 -8.25
C SER A 480 26.09 -26.15 -8.59
N LEU A 481 25.59 -26.14 -9.83
CA LEU A 481 24.62 -25.16 -10.30
C LEU A 481 23.19 -25.74 -10.31
N LEU A 482 22.27 -25.09 -9.60
CA LEU A 482 20.85 -25.45 -9.59
C LEU A 482 20.07 -24.59 -10.60
N PRO A 483 19.40 -25.17 -11.61
CA PRO A 483 18.48 -24.42 -12.46
C PRO A 483 17.24 -23.99 -11.68
N VAL A 484 16.89 -22.71 -11.76
CA VAL A 484 15.81 -22.08 -11.01
C VAL A 484 15.00 -21.20 -11.96
N ARG A 485 13.67 -21.29 -11.88
CA ARG A 485 12.80 -20.39 -12.64
C ARG A 485 12.52 -19.14 -11.82
N THR A 486 12.91 -18.00 -12.37
CA THR A 486 12.81 -16.69 -11.74
C THR A 486 11.76 -15.82 -12.40
N LEU A 487 11.06 -15.02 -11.59
CA LEU A 487 10.27 -13.88 -12.04
C LEU A 487 11.09 -12.60 -11.84
N ILE A 488 11.13 -11.73 -12.84
CA ILE A 488 11.73 -10.41 -12.74
C ILE A 488 10.61 -9.41 -12.44
N ASP A 489 10.61 -8.84 -11.24
CA ASP A 489 9.50 -8.02 -10.77
C ASP A 489 10.01 -6.71 -10.17
N SER A 490 9.95 -5.64 -10.96
CA SER A 490 10.30 -4.30 -10.48
C SER A 490 9.32 -3.76 -9.44
N GLY A 491 8.17 -4.40 -9.25
CA GLY A 491 7.23 -4.04 -8.20
C GLY A 491 7.59 -4.61 -6.83
N SER A 492 8.43 -5.64 -6.78
CA SER A 492 8.95 -6.16 -5.52
C SER A 492 10.15 -5.32 -5.08
N GLU A 493 10.12 -4.65 -3.93
CA GLU A 493 11.24 -3.83 -3.41
C GLU A 493 12.50 -4.69 -3.21
N ALA A 494 12.33 -5.98 -2.93
CA ALA A 494 13.42 -6.90 -2.71
C ALA A 494 13.23 -8.25 -3.36
N SER A 495 14.37 -8.91 -3.57
CA SER A 495 14.42 -10.27 -4.07
C SER A 495 13.96 -11.29 -3.02
N LEU A 496 13.18 -12.28 -3.44
CA LEU A 496 12.56 -13.29 -2.56
C LEU A 496 12.80 -14.70 -3.12
N ILE A 497 13.20 -15.65 -2.28
CA ILE A 497 13.42 -17.05 -2.67
C ILE A 497 12.48 -17.99 -1.91
N SER A 498 11.94 -19.00 -2.59
CA SER A 498 11.09 -20.00 -1.95
C SER A 498 11.90 -20.86 -0.96
N GLU A 499 11.31 -21.22 0.17
CA GLU A 499 11.93 -22.09 1.16
C GLU A 499 12.27 -23.47 0.57
N THR A 500 11.44 -23.94 -0.37
CA THR A 500 11.70 -25.18 -1.12
C THR A 500 12.94 -25.08 -2.01
N CYS A 501 13.18 -23.95 -2.68
CA CYS A 501 14.39 -23.71 -3.46
C CYS A 501 15.61 -23.51 -2.57
N TYR A 502 15.48 -22.71 -1.50
CA TYR A 502 16.53 -22.50 -0.51
C TYR A 502 17.06 -23.81 0.07
N ASN A 503 16.16 -24.72 0.46
CA ASN A 503 16.53 -26.03 1.02
C ASN A 503 17.33 -26.89 0.03
N LYS A 504 17.08 -26.76 -1.28
CA LYS A 504 17.87 -27.45 -2.33
C LYS A 504 19.25 -26.82 -2.53
N LEU A 505 19.39 -25.52 -2.28
CA LEU A 505 20.64 -24.79 -2.44
C LEU A 505 21.64 -25.06 -1.31
N GLY A 506 21.14 -25.29 -0.10
CA GLY A 506 21.95 -25.59 1.08
C GLY A 506 22.87 -24.44 1.50
N LEU A 507 22.56 -23.21 1.10
CA LEU A 507 23.37 -22.03 1.36
C LEU A 507 23.24 -21.54 2.82
N PRO A 508 24.28 -20.90 3.37
CA PRO A 508 24.20 -20.28 4.69
C PRO A 508 23.16 -19.13 4.68
N ARG A 509 22.39 -19.03 5.76
CA ARG A 509 21.41 -17.95 5.99
C ARG A 509 21.86 -17.05 7.15
N SER A 510 21.66 -15.74 7.03
CA SER A 510 21.71 -14.84 8.20
C SER A 510 20.38 -14.88 8.94
N ASN A 511 20.42 -14.63 10.26
CA ASN A 511 19.22 -14.50 11.08
C ASN A 511 18.60 -13.11 10.88
N ASP A 512 17.92 -12.92 9.75
CA ASP A 512 17.11 -11.74 9.45
C ASP A 512 15.64 -12.15 9.29
N LYS A 513 14.79 -11.75 10.24
CA LYS A 513 13.34 -11.97 10.15
C LYS A 513 12.70 -10.66 9.72
N ILE A 514 12.04 -10.66 8.58
CA ILE A 514 11.31 -9.49 8.08
C ILE A 514 9.89 -9.92 7.73
N GLU A 515 8.90 -9.10 8.08
CA GLU A 515 7.52 -9.30 7.66
C GLU A 515 7.37 -8.94 6.18
N VAL A 516 6.79 -9.85 5.40
CA VAL A 516 6.50 -9.65 3.98
C VAL A 516 5.05 -9.22 3.88
N THR A 517 4.80 -7.97 3.50
CA THR A 517 3.46 -7.43 3.29
C THR A 517 3.10 -7.46 1.81
N GLY A 518 1.84 -7.78 1.52
CA GLY A 518 1.28 -7.74 0.17
C GLY A 518 0.24 -6.63 0.02
N MET A 519 -0.46 -6.61 -1.12
CA MET A 519 -1.49 -5.60 -1.42
C MET A 519 -2.56 -5.50 -0.31
N GLY A 520 -2.82 -4.27 0.14
CA GLY A 520 -3.85 -3.97 1.14
C GLY A 520 -3.39 -4.12 2.59
N ASP A 521 -2.10 -3.99 2.87
CA ASP A 521 -1.51 -4.03 4.21
C ASP A 521 -1.79 -5.37 4.94
N ARG A 522 -1.89 -6.45 4.15
CA ARG A 522 -2.06 -7.80 4.67
C ARG A 522 -0.70 -8.48 4.69
N ALA A 523 -0.30 -8.98 5.86
CA ALA A 523 0.86 -9.84 5.99
C ALA A 523 0.72 -11.03 5.02
N ALA A 524 1.60 -11.08 4.01
CA ALA A 524 1.70 -12.18 3.05
C ALA A 524 2.50 -13.35 3.65
N GLY A 525 3.40 -13.06 4.60
CA GLY A 525 4.16 -14.06 5.36
C GLY A 525 5.30 -13.43 6.16
N THR A 526 6.14 -14.27 6.78
CA THR A 526 7.41 -13.86 7.41
C THR A 526 8.58 -14.44 6.64
N ALA A 527 9.57 -13.63 6.32
CA ALA A 527 10.84 -14.08 5.79
C ALA A 527 11.68 -14.74 6.90
N ASN A 528 12.30 -15.87 6.57
CA ASN A 528 13.03 -16.76 7.47
C ASN A 528 14.56 -16.67 7.26
N GLY A 529 15.09 -15.47 7.05
CA GLY A 529 16.51 -15.21 6.81
C GLY A 529 16.80 -14.61 5.45
N LEU A 530 18.00 -14.05 5.33
CA LEU A 530 18.56 -13.54 4.08
C LEU A 530 19.65 -14.50 3.60
N VAL A 531 19.69 -14.75 2.29
CA VAL A 531 20.70 -15.59 1.64
C VAL A 531 21.36 -14.83 0.49
N LYS A 532 22.68 -14.96 0.36
CA LYS A 532 23.44 -14.44 -0.77
C LYS A 532 23.42 -15.44 -1.93
N LEU A 533 23.03 -14.97 -3.10
CA LEU A 533 22.90 -15.75 -4.32
C LEU A 533 24.00 -15.36 -5.30
N VAL A 534 24.60 -16.36 -5.94
CA VAL A 534 25.49 -16.18 -7.10
C VAL A 534 24.82 -16.83 -8.30
N ILE A 535 24.47 -16.01 -9.27
CA ILE A 535 23.56 -16.33 -10.35
C ILE A 535 24.30 -16.29 -11.69
N SER A 536 24.15 -17.35 -12.46
CA SER A 536 24.57 -17.48 -13.85
C SER A 536 23.34 -17.57 -14.76
N ASN A 537 23.49 -17.22 -16.03
CA ASN A 537 22.41 -17.42 -17.00
C ASN A 537 22.33 -18.89 -17.46
N ARG A 538 21.31 -19.25 -18.25
CA ARG A 538 21.17 -20.63 -18.76
C ARG A 538 22.17 -21.01 -19.86
N PHE A 539 22.89 -20.04 -20.44
CA PHE A 539 23.79 -20.24 -21.57
C PHE A 539 25.24 -20.43 -21.14
N SER A 540 25.63 -19.89 -19.99
CA SER A 540 26.98 -19.92 -19.45
C SER A 540 26.94 -20.13 -17.95
N ASP A 541 27.92 -20.86 -17.43
CA ASP A 541 28.09 -21.09 -16.00
C ASP A 541 28.80 -19.92 -15.31
N ALA A 542 29.32 -18.94 -16.08
CA ALA A 542 29.88 -17.72 -15.54
C ALA A 542 28.84 -16.92 -14.75
N ALA A 543 29.24 -16.47 -13.55
CA ALA A 543 28.39 -15.64 -12.73
C ALA A 543 28.15 -14.28 -13.40
N VAL A 544 26.88 -13.91 -13.57
CA VAL A 544 26.46 -12.65 -14.17
C VAL A 544 25.81 -11.71 -13.15
N LEU A 545 25.37 -12.22 -12.00
CA LEU A 545 24.76 -11.42 -10.93
C LEU A 545 25.07 -12.01 -9.56
N GLN A 546 25.34 -11.12 -8.60
CA GLN A 546 25.35 -11.44 -7.17
C GLN A 546 24.32 -10.56 -6.47
N THR A 547 23.39 -11.17 -5.75
CA THR A 547 22.34 -10.46 -5.02
C THR A 547 21.98 -11.19 -3.73
N SER A 548 21.20 -10.58 -2.85
CA SER A 548 20.65 -11.23 -1.66
C SER A 548 19.15 -11.41 -1.81
N ALA A 549 18.59 -12.51 -1.29
CA ALA A 549 17.16 -12.77 -1.33
C ALA A 549 16.62 -13.24 0.02
N TYR A 550 15.41 -12.79 0.36
CA TYR A 550 14.72 -13.20 1.58
C TYR A 550 14.03 -14.55 1.39
N VAL A 551 14.21 -15.47 2.33
CA VAL A 551 13.62 -16.81 2.26
C VAL A 551 12.17 -16.76 2.73
N VAL A 552 11.23 -17.14 1.88
CA VAL A 552 9.78 -17.13 2.20
C VAL A 552 9.13 -18.48 1.87
N GLY A 553 8.06 -18.83 2.59
CA GLY A 553 7.43 -20.16 2.45
C GLY A 553 6.90 -20.46 1.05
N ASN A 554 6.11 -19.55 0.47
CA ASN A 554 5.58 -19.65 -0.90
C ASN A 554 5.64 -18.28 -1.57
N LEU A 555 6.03 -18.24 -2.85
CA LEU A 555 6.15 -17.00 -3.63
C LEU A 555 4.86 -16.67 -4.37
N THR A 556 4.50 -17.48 -5.37
CA THR A 556 3.35 -17.24 -6.26
C THR A 556 2.71 -18.55 -6.70
N THR A 557 1.50 -18.45 -7.29
CA THR A 557 0.91 -19.54 -8.07
C THR A 557 1.70 -19.77 -9.36
N ALA A 558 1.49 -20.92 -10.02
CA ALA A 558 2.13 -21.20 -11.30
C ALA A 558 1.86 -20.10 -12.34
N LEU A 559 2.91 -19.66 -13.03
CA LEU A 559 2.87 -18.59 -14.04
C LEU A 559 3.31 -19.11 -15.42
N PRO A 560 2.69 -18.65 -16.52
CA PRO A 560 1.37 -18.03 -16.56
C PRO A 560 0.31 -18.97 -15.97
N THR A 561 -0.81 -18.43 -15.49
CA THR A 561 -1.85 -19.25 -14.86
C THR A 561 -2.53 -20.21 -15.84
N GLN A 562 -2.45 -19.91 -17.14
CA GLN A 562 -2.93 -20.76 -18.23
C GLN A 562 -1.87 -20.83 -19.32
N GLN A 563 -1.87 -21.94 -20.06
CA GLN A 563 -0.99 -22.10 -21.21
C GLN A 563 -1.40 -21.15 -22.33
N CYS A 564 -0.43 -20.48 -22.92
CA CYS A 564 -0.64 -19.55 -24.02
C CYS A 564 0.18 -19.96 -25.25
N GLU A 565 -0.13 -19.32 -26.37
CA GLU A 565 0.66 -19.42 -27.59
C GLU A 565 1.97 -18.65 -27.43
N MET A 566 3.01 -19.11 -28.13
CA MET A 566 4.26 -18.36 -28.22
C MET A 566 4.10 -17.23 -29.23
N HIS A 567 4.67 -16.06 -28.92
CA HIS A 567 4.54 -14.89 -29.78
C HIS A 567 5.30 -15.13 -31.10
N PRO A 568 4.70 -14.86 -32.28
CA PRO A 568 5.33 -15.14 -33.57
C PRO A 568 6.71 -14.52 -33.76
N LYS A 569 6.90 -13.26 -33.32
CA LYS A 569 8.22 -12.59 -33.40
C LYS A 569 9.31 -13.26 -32.57
N LEU A 570 8.94 -14.03 -31.54
CA LEU A 570 9.88 -14.77 -30.68
C LEU A 570 10.19 -16.17 -31.21
N LEU A 571 9.51 -16.62 -32.27
CA LEU A 571 9.72 -17.91 -32.91
C LEU A 571 10.84 -17.89 -33.97
N ASN A 572 11.39 -16.72 -34.33
CA ASN A 572 12.56 -16.64 -35.19
C ASN A 572 13.75 -17.39 -34.55
N LYS A 573 14.50 -18.17 -35.34
CA LYS A 573 15.60 -19.04 -34.90
C LYS A 573 16.61 -18.31 -34.00
N GLN A 574 16.94 -17.05 -34.29
CA GLN A 574 17.89 -16.26 -33.52
C GLN A 574 17.37 -15.90 -32.12
N LEU A 575 16.10 -15.50 -32.00
CA LEU A 575 15.50 -15.12 -30.72
C LEU A 575 15.07 -16.33 -29.88
N LYS A 576 14.52 -17.36 -30.51
CA LYS A 576 14.05 -18.58 -29.85
C LYS A 576 15.17 -19.28 -29.07
N GLY A 577 16.39 -19.27 -29.61
CA GLY A 577 17.57 -19.81 -28.94
C GLY A 577 17.99 -18.98 -27.71
N SER A 578 17.82 -17.67 -27.77
CA SER A 578 18.30 -16.70 -26.77
C SER A 578 17.25 -16.26 -25.74
N LEU A 579 16.07 -16.89 -25.70
CA LEU A 579 15.05 -16.63 -24.67
C LEU A 579 15.57 -16.99 -23.27
N ALA A 580 15.37 -16.13 -22.29
CA ALA A 580 15.77 -16.40 -20.91
C ALA A 580 14.94 -17.53 -20.29
N ASP A 581 13.64 -17.61 -20.60
CA ASP A 581 12.76 -18.73 -20.25
C ASP A 581 12.11 -19.33 -21.52
N PRO A 582 12.60 -20.47 -22.05
CA PRO A 582 11.98 -21.14 -23.20
C PRO A 582 10.55 -21.64 -22.96
N ALA A 583 10.17 -21.83 -21.69
CA ALA A 583 8.88 -22.35 -21.27
C ALA A 583 7.97 -21.26 -20.70
N TYR A 584 8.25 -19.98 -20.98
CA TYR A 584 7.46 -18.83 -20.50
C TYR A 584 5.95 -18.96 -20.78
N HIS A 585 5.59 -19.68 -21.84
CA HIS A 585 4.22 -19.86 -22.32
C HIS A 585 3.45 -20.98 -21.57
N ARG A 586 4.09 -21.68 -20.62
CA ARG A 586 3.50 -22.80 -19.87
C ARG A 586 3.43 -22.49 -18.38
N PRO A 587 2.34 -22.85 -17.68
CA PRO A 587 2.26 -22.75 -16.24
C PRO A 587 3.42 -23.50 -15.56
N GLY A 588 4.11 -22.82 -14.66
CA GLY A 588 5.16 -23.42 -13.85
C GLY A 588 5.44 -22.60 -12.60
N ALA A 589 5.95 -23.25 -11.56
CA ALA A 589 6.29 -22.61 -10.29
C ALA A 589 7.44 -21.60 -10.48
N ILE A 590 7.41 -20.54 -9.67
CA ILE A 590 8.51 -19.58 -9.53
C ILE A 590 9.20 -19.86 -8.21
N ASP A 591 10.52 -20.00 -8.27
CA ASP A 591 11.37 -20.33 -7.13
C ASP A 591 12.15 -19.11 -6.61
N LEU A 592 12.30 -18.07 -7.44
CA LEU A 592 12.96 -16.81 -7.07
C LEU A 592 12.25 -15.61 -7.74
N ILE A 593 12.02 -14.55 -6.99
CA ILE A 593 11.62 -13.23 -7.48
C ILE A 593 12.85 -12.33 -7.38
N LEU A 594 13.22 -11.68 -8.48
CA LEU A 594 14.22 -10.62 -8.49
C LEU A 594 13.51 -9.27 -8.44
N GLY A 595 13.74 -8.54 -7.35
CA GLY A 595 13.09 -7.26 -7.06
C GLY A 595 13.76 -6.07 -7.73
N ALA A 596 13.30 -4.88 -7.38
CA ALA A 596 13.86 -3.58 -7.76
C ALA A 596 15.33 -3.44 -7.35
N ASP A 597 15.74 -4.10 -6.27
CA ASP A 597 17.12 -4.23 -5.81
C ASP A 597 18.08 -4.80 -6.86
N ALA A 598 17.61 -5.72 -7.70
CA ALA A 598 18.40 -6.33 -8.78
C ALA A 598 17.97 -5.84 -10.17
N PHE A 599 16.74 -5.35 -10.34
CA PHE A 599 16.08 -5.12 -11.63
C PHE A 599 16.92 -4.32 -12.64
N LEU A 600 17.44 -3.15 -12.22
CA LEU A 600 18.18 -2.26 -13.11
C LEU A 600 19.49 -2.87 -13.62
N ALA A 601 20.15 -3.69 -12.79
CA ALA A 601 21.38 -4.38 -13.18
C ALA A 601 21.14 -5.49 -14.21
N LEU A 602 19.88 -5.91 -14.42
CA LEU A 602 19.56 -6.96 -15.39
C LEU A 602 19.45 -6.45 -16.82
N LEU A 603 19.07 -5.18 -17.01
CA LEU A 603 18.68 -4.64 -18.31
C LEU A 603 19.89 -4.48 -19.23
N GLN A 604 19.73 -4.90 -20.49
CA GLN A 604 20.70 -4.66 -21.55
C GLN A 604 20.04 -3.91 -22.72
N PRO A 605 20.82 -3.19 -23.54
CA PRO A 605 20.30 -2.60 -24.77
C PRO A 605 19.62 -3.65 -25.66
N GLY A 606 18.47 -3.30 -26.22
CA GLY A 606 17.72 -4.13 -27.16
C GLY A 606 16.28 -4.43 -26.75
N GLN A 607 15.34 -4.14 -27.65
CA GLN A 607 13.93 -4.43 -27.51
C GLN A 607 13.37 -5.06 -28.79
N VAL A 608 12.55 -6.09 -28.64
CA VAL A 608 11.72 -6.60 -29.74
C VAL A 608 10.34 -5.98 -29.59
N LYS A 609 9.89 -5.28 -30.63
CA LYS A 609 8.56 -4.66 -30.68
C LYS A 609 7.66 -5.43 -31.63
N ASP A 610 6.37 -5.50 -31.33
CA ASP A 610 5.36 -5.99 -32.26
C ASP A 610 5.14 -5.03 -33.44
N ASN A 611 4.09 -5.25 -34.23
CA ASN A 611 3.84 -4.42 -35.42
C ASN A 611 3.32 -3.03 -35.06
N ASP A 612 2.77 -2.88 -33.84
CA ASP A 612 2.21 -1.64 -33.31
C ASP A 612 3.25 -0.86 -32.47
N GLY A 613 4.51 -1.34 -32.45
CA GLY A 613 5.60 -0.71 -31.71
C GLY A 613 5.62 -1.04 -30.22
N VAL A 614 4.77 -1.96 -29.74
CA VAL A 614 4.69 -2.37 -28.34
C VAL A 614 5.82 -3.37 -28.03
N PRO A 615 6.63 -3.15 -26.97
CA PRO A 615 7.68 -4.10 -26.60
C PRO A 615 7.09 -5.45 -26.17
N VAL A 616 7.52 -6.52 -26.85
CA VAL A 616 7.16 -7.93 -26.58
C VAL A 616 8.29 -8.71 -25.93
N ALA A 617 9.54 -8.25 -26.08
CA ALA A 617 10.68 -8.77 -25.36
C ALA A 617 11.74 -7.70 -25.09
N GLN A 618 12.45 -7.87 -23.97
CA GLN A 618 13.53 -7.01 -23.50
C GLN A 618 14.80 -7.85 -23.37
N ASN A 619 15.93 -7.32 -23.85
CA ASN A 619 17.23 -7.96 -23.66
C ASN A 619 17.72 -7.77 -22.22
N THR A 620 18.31 -8.81 -21.64
CA THR A 620 18.83 -8.81 -20.26
C THR A 620 20.10 -9.63 -20.17
N ILE A 621 20.82 -9.53 -19.05
CA ILE A 621 21.98 -10.38 -18.75
C ILE A 621 21.65 -11.89 -18.73
N PHE A 622 20.36 -12.26 -18.65
CA PHE A 622 19.88 -13.65 -18.70
C PHE A 622 19.43 -14.10 -20.09
N GLY A 623 19.40 -13.20 -21.08
CA GLY A 623 18.81 -13.39 -22.40
C GLY A 623 17.51 -12.59 -22.57
N TRP A 624 16.75 -12.91 -23.61
CA TRP A 624 15.52 -12.21 -23.93
C TRP A 624 14.36 -12.65 -23.04
N VAL A 625 13.83 -11.74 -22.23
CA VAL A 625 12.61 -11.96 -21.41
C VAL A 625 11.40 -11.39 -22.13
N THR A 626 10.24 -12.01 -21.95
CA THR A 626 8.99 -11.61 -22.62
C THR A 626 7.91 -11.27 -21.60
N SER A 627 7.07 -10.30 -21.93
CA SER A 627 5.96 -9.85 -21.10
C SER A 627 4.80 -9.38 -21.98
N GLY A 628 3.58 -9.45 -21.46
CA GLY A 628 2.37 -8.96 -22.11
C GLY A 628 1.39 -10.04 -22.52
N ASN A 629 0.37 -9.64 -23.28
CA ASN A 629 -0.77 -10.50 -23.57
C ASN A 629 -0.50 -11.44 -24.72
N GLN A 630 -0.72 -12.73 -24.48
CA GLN A 630 -0.62 -13.77 -25.49
C GLN A 630 -1.96 -14.49 -25.63
N ALA A 631 -2.28 -14.99 -26.82
CA ALA A 631 -3.49 -15.77 -27.05
C ALA A 631 -3.47 -17.05 -26.19
N ILE A 632 -4.59 -17.35 -25.51
CA ILE A 632 -4.72 -18.60 -24.72
C ILE A 632 -5.04 -19.75 -25.65
N ILE A 633 -4.35 -20.88 -25.44
CA ILE A 633 -4.71 -22.15 -26.08
C ILE A 633 -5.95 -22.68 -25.35
N THR A 634 -7.15 -22.43 -25.89
CA THR A 634 -8.40 -22.85 -25.26
C THR A 634 -8.58 -24.38 -25.39
N ARG A 635 -8.41 -25.10 -24.29
CA ARG A 635 -9.21 -26.30 -24.01
C ARG A 635 -10.25 -25.94 -22.96
N ARG A 636 -11.53 -26.13 -23.28
CA ARG A 636 -12.70 -25.81 -22.44
C ARG A 636 -12.50 -26.16 -20.96
N ILE A 637 -12.14 -25.19 -20.11
CA ILE A 637 -12.34 -25.26 -18.65
C ILE A 637 -12.62 -23.85 -18.10
N GLN A 638 -13.64 -23.78 -17.24
CA GLN A 638 -14.10 -22.62 -16.49
C GLN A 638 -13.28 -22.52 -15.19
N THR A 639 -12.50 -21.47 -14.98
CA THR A 639 -11.98 -21.12 -13.63
C THR A 639 -11.87 -19.60 -13.45
N HIS A 640 -12.29 -19.15 -12.26
CA HIS A 640 -12.05 -17.80 -11.74
C HIS A 640 -10.56 -17.62 -11.46
N LEU A 641 -9.95 -16.54 -11.99
CA LEU A 641 -8.60 -16.12 -11.64
C LEU A 641 -8.66 -14.96 -10.65
N SER A 642 -8.01 -15.13 -9.51
CA SER A 642 -7.68 -14.04 -8.58
C SER A 642 -6.35 -13.42 -9.04
N ILE A 643 -6.34 -12.14 -9.40
CA ILE A 643 -5.11 -11.40 -9.70
C ILE A 643 -4.44 -11.04 -8.38
N VAL A 644 -3.22 -11.55 -8.17
CA VAL A 644 -2.35 -11.16 -7.05
C VAL A 644 -1.21 -10.33 -7.66
N ASN A 645 -1.28 -9.00 -7.55
CA ASN A 645 -0.11 -8.15 -7.80
C ASN A 645 0.74 -8.13 -6.54
N LEU A 646 2.00 -8.52 -6.67
CA LEU A 646 3.01 -8.43 -5.62
C LEU A 646 3.68 -7.06 -5.72
N HIS A 647 3.59 -6.27 -4.65
CA HIS A 647 4.53 -5.18 -4.38
C HIS A 647 5.01 -5.46 -2.96
N THR A 648 6.21 -6.03 -2.82
CA THR A 648 6.86 -6.12 -1.51
C THR A 648 7.50 -4.78 -1.23
N ALA A 649 7.35 -4.26 -0.02
CA ALA A 649 8.19 -3.20 0.49
C ALA A 649 8.97 -3.73 1.69
N LEU A 650 10.28 -3.51 1.76
CA LEU A 650 11.10 -3.86 2.91
C LEU A 650 11.26 -2.65 3.80
N ARG A 651 10.66 -2.69 4.99
CA ARG A 651 11.06 -1.76 6.06
C ARG A 651 12.03 -2.45 7.01
N PRO A 652 13.13 -1.79 7.42
CA PRO A 652 13.89 -2.25 8.58
C PRO A 652 13.01 -2.15 9.83
N GLU A 653 12.92 -3.24 10.61
CA GLU A 653 12.15 -3.28 11.85
C GLU A 653 12.81 -2.43 12.95
N ALA A 654 11.97 -1.69 13.70
CA ALA A 654 11.94 -1.68 15.17
C ALA A 654 10.70 -0.89 15.67
N PRO A 655 10.27 -1.02 16.94
CA PRO A 655 9.72 -2.19 17.61
C PRO A 655 8.21 -2.05 17.96
N SER A 656 7.60 -3.22 18.15
CA SER A 656 6.34 -3.57 18.83
C SER A 656 5.37 -2.52 19.40
N GLN A 657 4.13 -2.65 18.92
CA GLN A 657 2.88 -2.86 19.67
C GLN A 657 2.10 -1.68 20.28
N LYS A 658 0.95 -1.42 19.63
CA LYS A 658 -0.46 -1.39 20.09
C LYS A 658 -1.12 -0.09 19.60
N GLY A 659 -2.34 -0.08 19.08
CA GLY A 659 -3.42 -1.03 19.17
C GLY A 659 -4.68 -0.42 18.56
N LYS A 660 -5.43 -1.26 17.84
CA LYS A 660 -6.89 -1.26 17.64
C LYS A 660 -7.64 0.07 17.75
N LEU A 661 -8.44 0.32 16.72
CA LEU A 661 -9.89 0.51 16.89
C LEU A 661 -10.63 -0.12 15.71
N LEU A 662 -11.41 -1.16 15.99
CA LEU A 662 -12.69 -1.35 15.31
C LEU A 662 -13.75 -1.51 16.40
N SER A 663 -14.54 -0.45 16.47
CA SER A 663 -15.99 -0.45 16.59
C SER A 663 -16.61 -1.61 15.75
N THR A 664 -17.83 -2.07 15.91
CA THR A 664 -19.01 -1.60 16.63
C THR A 664 -20.05 -2.73 16.54
N SER A 665 -21.11 -2.60 17.35
CA SER A 665 -22.50 -3.05 17.13
C SER A 665 -22.84 -4.55 16.81
N ILE A 666 -23.81 -5.14 17.54
CA ILE A 666 -25.22 -5.40 17.17
C ILE A 666 -25.30 -6.48 16.06
N GLY A 667 -26.05 -7.57 16.13
CA GLY A 667 -27.19 -7.98 16.95
C GLY A 667 -28.01 -8.95 16.10
N ALA A 668 -28.73 -9.88 16.75
CA ALA A 668 -29.77 -10.75 16.19
C ALA A 668 -29.37 -11.74 15.06
N GLY A 669 -29.86 -12.99 15.03
CA GLY A 669 -30.96 -13.56 15.78
C GLY A 669 -31.18 -15.04 15.46
N ARG A 670 -32.06 -15.61 16.29
CA ARG A 670 -32.99 -16.72 16.08
C ARG A 670 -32.46 -17.99 15.41
N THR A 671 -32.54 -19.08 16.19
CA THR A 671 -33.03 -20.36 15.68
C THR A 671 -33.94 -21.02 16.74
N SER A 672 -35.17 -21.35 16.33
CA SER A 672 -35.99 -22.46 16.86
C SER A 672 -35.27 -23.81 16.63
N PRO A 673 -35.89 -24.98 16.83
CA PRO A 673 -36.93 -25.46 17.76
C PRO A 673 -36.38 -26.62 18.63
N VAL A 674 -37.10 -27.28 19.54
CA VAL A 674 -37.86 -28.53 19.30
C VAL A 674 -38.27 -29.15 20.66
N GLN A 675 -39.57 -29.52 20.78
CA GLN A 675 -40.21 -30.64 21.52
C GLN A 675 -39.88 -30.92 23.01
N GLN A 676 -40.74 -31.54 23.82
CA GLN A 676 -42.18 -31.84 23.88
C GLN A 676 -42.36 -32.34 25.33
N CYS A 677 -43.39 -31.87 26.01
CA CYS A 677 -44.15 -32.51 27.10
C CYS A 677 -44.93 -31.36 27.75
N GLY A 678 -46.25 -31.32 27.81
CA GLY A 678 -47.17 -32.40 28.13
C GLY A 678 -48.05 -31.87 29.24
N ARG A 679 -49.34 -31.66 28.91
CA ARG A 679 -50.51 -31.61 29.80
C ARG A 679 -50.77 -30.39 30.72
N CYS A 680 -52.04 -29.99 30.63
CA CYS A 680 -52.98 -29.59 31.70
C CYS A 680 -53.24 -28.08 31.97
N THR A 681 -54.42 -27.67 31.49
CA THR A 681 -55.55 -27.05 32.23
C THR A 681 -55.42 -25.66 32.88
N GLY A 682 -56.42 -24.81 32.58
CA GLY A 682 -57.03 -23.82 33.47
C GLY A 682 -56.48 -22.39 33.30
N SER A 683 -57.23 -21.46 32.71
CA SER A 683 -58.24 -20.61 33.37
C SER A 683 -57.68 -19.77 34.53
N THR A 684 -57.27 -18.52 34.24
CA THR A 684 -57.85 -17.23 34.69
C THR A 684 -56.89 -16.10 34.36
#